data_AF-A0A830HDI5-F1
#
_entry.id   AF-A0A830HDI5-F1
#
_cell.length_a   1.000
_cell.length_b   1.000
_cell.length_c   1.000
_cell.angle_alpha   90.00
_cell.angle_beta   90.00
_cell.angle_gamma   90.00
#
_symmetry.space_group_name_H-M   'P 1'
#
loop_
_entity.id
_entity.type
_entity.pdbx_description
1 polymer ?
#
loop_
_entity_poly.entity_id
_entity_poly.type
_entity_poly.pdbx_seq_one_letter_code
_entity_poly.pdbx_strand_id
1 'polypeptide(L)'
;MAASPPPGTDDAHEGAHDNAPAPTSMDPPSPSVSMFVASVDIGTDTVVAAFGERAAPSFQCTLVPNEVSSLATPSAVHFGSANHCEASTPQARNIGDAAKSAMRVTPLSGISGLPLLLANKEAYDRAPDAGVEVDGEGAVYINGEHFCAQQCLGAMLASMRRHAERASASAAPGAQTEISRWVLAAPPAVGTNAKAKLLDAAAVAGLGENVDVVDSIDAAASVYAPTHRAPAGSPPKKVLIVDVGYAFTSAGVYELPSEGAPVRKSLAHAVVGARDLDRELHKLLSDDLQKKHACKVELRTKAARRLMDEVVKAKKILSTIAQATVELECFGEDSKDYRLPITRSAFEEAVADQVKVIAAVVAEAIESSGVPAEELDAVEGIGGATRVPCVIDAVARAASVSPPLGRMLDSASCVAQGAVFMAQADPADRPFAPAKEAPVLRTSCSDEQREALRSHTARLADDVLARLTAREDELQKVDEDAAARGEAFNALEAYVLEMKGVLSGGRAHGNKLEAARSLLDSAEDWCYSDDSEAANTEQLTAKLAELRSGVEEACPDYFDAVREDRERLEATLKAESEAEAARVKLEGKDDHDQRRLKYPERMKKVMLNKDEGVGLFKDGNMEVAISRWDKALDHCEKFVDVSPEQQAEISSVKLSLFLNKSQANLKLATEISLKRAEEAATSALEIDGMNSKALYRRAAAREKSGKYAEAKADLKAHPDQEDTAVIALTKRVDAQIARQAKKEKQVYGNMFG
;
A
#
# COMPACT_ATOMS: atom_id res chain seq x y z
N MET A 1 34.84 78.80 -41.44
CA MET A 1 35.19 80.21 -41.19
C MET A 1 34.23 80.71 -40.13
N ALA A 2 34.58 81.18 -38.95
CA ALA A 2 35.84 81.61 -38.33
C ALA A 2 35.64 81.39 -36.80
N ALA A 3 36.55 80.74 -36.10
CA ALA A 3 37.75 81.29 -35.44
C ALA A 3 37.54 81.43 -33.91
N SER A 4 38.32 80.65 -33.17
CA SER A 4 38.55 80.77 -31.72
C SER A 4 39.39 82.02 -31.38
N PRO A 5 39.53 82.36 -30.08
CA PRO A 5 40.86 82.25 -29.50
C PRO A 5 40.92 81.70 -28.05
N PRO A 6 42.14 81.31 -27.55
CA PRO A 6 42.42 80.54 -26.32
C PRO A 6 43.19 81.41 -25.27
N PRO A 7 44.06 80.91 -24.35
CA PRO A 7 44.11 79.69 -23.52
C PRO A 7 44.26 80.00 -22.01
N GLY A 8 44.20 78.97 -21.15
CA GLY A 8 44.63 79.06 -19.74
C GLY A 8 44.75 77.67 -19.08
N THR A 9 45.98 77.14 -19.12
CA THR A 9 46.59 76.05 -18.33
C THR A 9 46.55 76.39 -16.83
N ASP A 10 46.71 75.53 -15.82
CA ASP A 10 47.06 74.12 -15.59
C ASP A 10 46.53 73.80 -14.18
N ASP A 11 46.22 72.52 -13.89
CA ASP A 11 46.80 71.75 -12.77
C ASP A 11 45.92 70.59 -12.31
N ALA A 12 46.61 69.47 -12.10
CA ALA A 12 46.14 68.12 -11.87
C ALA A 12 45.49 67.93 -10.49
N HIS A 13 44.56 66.97 -10.38
CA HIS A 13 44.48 66.08 -9.22
C HIS A 13 43.78 64.76 -9.56
N GLU A 14 44.43 63.68 -9.15
CA GLU A 14 44.04 62.27 -9.27
C GLU A 14 42.70 61.96 -8.56
N GLY A 15 41.88 61.12 -9.19
CA GLY A 15 40.63 60.60 -8.64
C GLY A 15 40.85 59.47 -7.63
N ALA A 16 40.22 59.60 -6.46
CA ALA A 16 40.11 58.56 -5.45
C ALA A 16 38.71 57.94 -5.48
N HIS A 17 38.68 56.61 -5.39
CA HIS A 17 37.53 55.73 -5.56
C HIS A 17 36.47 55.79 -4.43
N ASP A 18 35.24 55.54 -4.86
CA ASP A 18 33.99 55.33 -4.12
C ASP A 18 34.07 54.33 -2.95
N ASN A 19 33.31 54.62 -1.89
CA ASN A 19 32.96 53.65 -0.86
C ASN A 19 31.47 53.84 -0.48
N ALA A 20 30.59 53.04 -1.08
CA ALA A 20 29.17 52.93 -0.73
C ALA A 20 28.97 51.72 0.22
N PRO A 21 28.05 51.78 1.20
CA PRO A 21 27.93 50.75 2.23
C PRO A 21 27.27 49.47 1.71
N ALA A 22 27.72 48.33 2.24
CA ALA A 22 27.25 46.99 1.90
C ALA A 22 25.77 46.76 2.30
N PRO A 23 25.00 45.98 1.52
CA PRO A 23 23.61 45.67 1.82
C PRO A 23 23.52 44.69 3.01
N THR A 24 22.71 45.08 4.00
CA THR A 24 22.31 44.28 5.15
C THR A 24 21.42 43.11 4.74
N SER A 25 21.74 41.93 5.27
CA SER A 25 20.92 40.72 5.47
C SER A 25 19.73 40.50 4.51
N MET A 26 19.90 39.58 3.58
CA MET A 26 18.78 38.90 2.92
C MET A 26 17.99 38.13 3.98
N ASP A 27 16.73 38.48 4.19
CA ASP A 27 15.79 37.61 4.88
C ASP A 27 15.79 36.22 4.20
N PRO A 28 15.67 35.11 4.97
CA PRO A 28 15.57 33.79 4.36
C PRO A 28 14.37 33.77 3.39
N PRO A 29 14.49 33.12 2.21
CA PRO A 29 13.36 32.98 1.30
C PRO A 29 12.21 32.32 2.06
N SER A 30 11.03 32.96 2.01
CA SER A 30 9.79 32.37 2.53
C SER A 30 9.65 30.95 1.97
N PRO A 31 9.38 29.93 2.81
CA PRO A 31 9.31 28.55 2.35
C PRO A 31 8.27 28.44 1.23
N SER A 32 8.65 27.83 0.11
CA SER A 32 7.71 27.50 -0.97
C SER A 32 6.62 26.60 -0.40
N VAL A 33 5.35 27.00 -0.51
CA VAL A 33 4.22 26.18 -0.07
C VAL A 33 3.84 25.22 -1.20
N SER A 34 3.96 23.92 -0.94
CA SER A 34 3.47 22.89 -1.85
C SER A 34 2.01 22.58 -1.54
N MET A 35 1.12 22.89 -2.48
CA MET A 35 -0.31 22.61 -2.35
C MET A 35 -0.64 21.22 -2.88
N PHE A 36 -1.32 20.44 -2.06
CA PHE A 36 -1.83 19.12 -2.39
C PHE A 36 -3.36 19.10 -2.42
N VAL A 37 -3.90 18.06 -3.02
CA VAL A 37 -5.27 17.59 -2.84
C VAL A 37 -5.22 16.16 -2.35
N ALA A 38 -6.18 15.76 -1.52
CA ALA A 38 -6.25 14.43 -0.96
C ALA A 38 -7.63 13.80 -1.16
N SER A 39 -7.68 12.48 -1.04
CA SER A 39 -8.91 11.73 -1.10
C SER A 39 -8.93 10.60 -0.08
N VAL A 40 -10.14 10.15 0.22
CA VAL A 40 -10.39 8.98 1.06
C VAL A 40 -11.49 8.14 0.41
N ASP A 41 -11.19 6.89 0.08
CA ASP A 41 -12.17 5.85 -0.24
C ASP A 41 -12.78 5.33 1.05
N ILE A 42 -14.05 5.68 1.29
CA ILE A 42 -14.83 5.37 2.49
C ILE A 42 -15.41 3.95 2.38
N GLY A 43 -14.52 2.96 2.28
CA GLY A 43 -14.89 1.57 2.20
C GLY A 43 -15.37 0.98 3.54
N THR A 44 -16.20 -0.06 3.45
CA THR A 44 -16.81 -0.69 4.63
C THR A 44 -15.89 -1.66 5.36
N ASP A 45 -15.06 -2.45 4.68
CA ASP A 45 -14.05 -3.30 5.37
C ASP A 45 -12.77 -2.50 5.62
N THR A 46 -12.32 -1.75 4.61
CA THR A 46 -11.09 -0.98 4.63
C THR A 46 -11.29 0.39 3.99
N VAL A 47 -10.56 1.38 4.48
CA VAL A 47 -10.45 2.74 3.98
C VAL A 47 -9.08 2.90 3.34
N VAL A 48 -9.03 3.59 2.19
CA VAL A 48 -7.79 3.86 1.44
C VAL A 48 -7.69 5.36 1.22
N ALA A 49 -6.56 5.96 1.56
CA ALA A 49 -6.31 7.38 1.32
C ALA A 49 -5.25 7.58 0.25
N ALA A 50 -5.35 8.69 -0.47
CA ALA A 50 -4.39 9.06 -1.50
C ALA A 50 -4.23 10.59 -1.56
N PHE A 51 -3.11 11.06 -2.07
CA PHE A 51 -2.88 12.49 -2.31
C PHE A 51 -2.12 12.73 -3.61
N GLY A 52 -2.22 13.95 -4.13
CA GLY A 52 -1.48 14.40 -5.30
C GLY A 52 -1.24 15.89 -5.28
N GLU A 53 -0.14 16.34 -5.87
CA GLU A 53 0.17 17.77 -5.96
C GLU A 53 -0.87 18.48 -6.85
N ARG A 54 -1.34 19.64 -6.39
CA ARG A 54 -2.39 20.39 -7.07
C ARG A 54 -1.82 21.09 -8.30
N ALA A 55 -2.51 20.96 -9.43
CA ALA A 55 -2.11 21.59 -10.70
C ALA A 55 -0.69 21.21 -11.18
N ALA A 56 -0.20 20.04 -10.79
CA ALA A 56 1.08 19.52 -11.26
C ALA A 56 1.06 19.29 -12.80
N PRO A 57 2.20 19.49 -13.50
CA PRO A 57 2.28 19.30 -14.96
C PRO A 57 1.93 17.87 -15.40
N SER A 58 2.17 16.89 -14.53
CA SER A 58 1.75 15.50 -14.70
C SER A 58 0.99 15.05 -13.46
N PHE A 59 -0.12 14.36 -13.67
CA PHE A 59 -0.88 13.78 -12.57
C PHE A 59 -0.04 12.71 -11.87
N GLN A 60 0.39 13.00 -10.65
CA GLN A 60 1.02 12.04 -9.76
C GLN A 60 0.15 11.87 -8.53
N CYS A 61 -0.21 10.61 -8.27
CA CYS A 61 -1.03 10.23 -7.13
C CYS A 61 -0.24 9.22 -6.30
N THR A 62 -0.13 9.49 -5.01
CA THR A 62 0.54 8.62 -4.05
C THR A 62 -0.50 8.07 -3.09
N LEU A 63 -0.49 6.75 -2.88
CA LEU A 63 -1.31 6.11 -1.87
C LEU A 63 -0.69 6.34 -0.49
N VAL A 64 -1.54 6.54 0.50
CA VAL A 64 -1.12 6.85 1.87
C VAL A 64 -1.03 5.56 2.67
N PRO A 65 0.17 5.13 3.12
CA PRO A 65 0.30 4.02 4.05
C PRO A 65 -0.11 4.44 5.46
N ASN A 66 -0.67 3.49 6.22
CA ASN A 66 -0.92 3.64 7.65
C ASN A 66 0.31 3.31 8.51
N GLU A 67 0.14 3.31 9.83
CA GLU A 67 1.21 3.06 10.81
C GLU A 67 1.89 1.69 10.70
N VAL A 68 1.21 0.68 10.12
CA VAL A 68 1.78 -0.65 9.85
C VAL A 68 2.24 -0.81 8.39
N SER A 69 2.38 0.30 7.65
CA SER A 69 2.75 0.34 6.23
C SER A 69 1.74 -0.33 5.29
N SER A 70 0.50 -0.52 5.72
CA SER A 70 -0.60 -1.00 4.86
C SER A 70 -1.23 0.17 4.11
N LEU A 71 -1.57 -0.04 2.84
CA LEU A 71 -2.33 0.94 2.03
C LEU A 71 -3.84 0.87 2.28
N ALA A 72 -4.31 -0.17 2.97
CA ALA A 72 -5.70 -0.38 3.31
C ALA A 72 -5.83 -0.46 4.82
N THR A 73 -6.48 0.54 5.40
CA THR A 73 -6.69 0.63 6.86
C THR A 73 -8.06 0.09 7.20
N PRO A 74 -8.23 -0.86 8.14
CA PRO A 74 -9.55 -1.33 8.53
C PRO A 74 -10.51 -0.20 8.90
N SER A 75 -11.75 -0.27 8.44
CA SER A 75 -12.80 0.71 8.76
C SER A 75 -13.35 0.42 10.16
N ALA A 76 -12.58 0.75 11.20
CA ALA A 76 -12.90 0.42 12.58
C ALA A 76 -12.37 1.44 13.59
N VAL A 77 -13.13 1.63 14.68
CA VAL A 77 -12.78 2.47 15.84
C VAL A 77 -13.13 1.70 17.12
N HIS A 78 -12.29 1.80 18.14
CA HIS A 78 -12.47 1.14 19.41
C HIS A 78 -12.13 2.10 20.56
N PHE A 79 -13.05 2.19 21.53
CA PHE A 79 -13.09 3.19 22.59
C PHE A 79 -12.84 2.58 23.98
N GLY A 80 -11.93 1.61 24.11
CA GLY A 80 -11.61 1.02 25.41
C GLY A 80 -10.16 0.53 25.52
N SER A 81 -9.75 0.18 26.73
CA SER A 81 -8.44 -0.40 26.99
C SER A 81 -8.43 -1.90 26.62
N ALA A 82 -7.33 -2.36 26.02
CA ALA A 82 -7.11 -3.78 25.77
C ALA A 82 -6.97 -4.58 27.09
N ASN A 83 -6.56 -3.91 28.16
CA ASN A 83 -6.37 -4.45 29.51
C ASN A 83 -7.31 -3.73 30.48
N HIS A 84 -8.18 -4.44 31.18
CA HIS A 84 -9.14 -3.89 32.16
C HIS A 84 -8.47 -2.97 33.19
N CYS A 85 -8.39 -1.65 32.92
CA CYS A 85 -7.94 -0.64 33.88
C CYS A 85 -9.06 0.39 34.03
N GLU A 86 -9.27 0.84 35.27
CA GLU A 86 -10.47 1.52 35.77
C GLU A 86 -10.95 2.73 34.94
N ALA A 87 -12.26 2.94 34.98
CA ALA A 87 -13.04 3.86 34.15
C ALA A 87 -12.82 5.37 34.41
N SER A 88 -11.77 5.78 35.13
CA SER A 88 -11.61 7.16 35.61
C SER A 88 -10.63 8.04 34.81
N THR A 89 -9.91 7.50 33.83
CA THR A 89 -9.03 8.27 32.93
C THR A 89 -9.54 8.23 31.48
N PRO A 90 -9.48 9.36 30.75
CA PRO A 90 -9.73 9.36 29.30
C PRO A 90 -8.80 8.33 28.64
N GLN A 91 -9.37 7.32 27.99
CA GLN A 91 -8.59 6.26 27.36
C GLN A 91 -8.35 6.61 25.88
N ALA A 92 -7.10 6.42 25.44
CA ALA A 92 -6.76 6.54 24.03
C ALA A 92 -7.56 5.52 23.22
N ARG A 93 -8.08 5.98 22.08
CA ARG A 93 -8.85 5.16 21.16
C ARG A 93 -7.91 4.39 20.26
N ASN A 94 -8.34 3.21 19.86
CA ASN A 94 -7.71 2.49 18.78
C ASN A 94 -8.49 2.75 17.49
N ILE A 95 -7.78 3.00 16.39
CA ILE A 95 -8.35 3.21 15.06
C ILE A 95 -7.67 2.23 14.09
N GLY A 96 -8.37 1.77 13.06
CA GLY A 96 -7.76 0.95 12.02
C GLY A 96 -7.34 -0.44 12.48
N ASP A 97 -6.08 -0.80 12.24
CA ASP A 97 -5.52 -2.12 12.57
C ASP A 97 -5.49 -2.36 14.08
N ALA A 98 -5.17 -1.32 14.86
CA ALA A 98 -5.23 -1.37 16.32
C ALA A 98 -6.66 -1.63 16.81
N ALA A 99 -7.67 -0.96 16.22
CA ALA A 99 -9.07 -1.17 16.57
C ALA A 99 -9.52 -2.60 16.27
N LYS A 100 -9.22 -3.09 15.07
CA LYS A 100 -9.57 -4.46 14.64
C LYS A 100 -8.95 -5.51 15.55
N SER A 101 -7.73 -5.27 16.03
CA SER A 101 -7.03 -6.14 16.98
C SER A 101 -7.67 -6.09 18.37
N ALA A 102 -7.94 -4.89 18.90
CA ALA A 102 -8.59 -4.71 20.20
C ALA A 102 -9.98 -5.36 20.27
N MET A 103 -10.76 -5.30 19.18
CA MET A 103 -12.08 -5.93 19.08
C MET A 103 -12.06 -7.46 19.19
N ARG A 104 -10.90 -8.14 19.03
CA ARG A 104 -10.78 -9.58 19.32
C ARG A 104 -10.89 -9.88 20.82
N VAL A 105 -10.49 -8.92 21.65
CA VAL A 105 -10.41 -9.05 23.11
C VAL A 105 -11.60 -8.36 23.79
N THR A 106 -12.02 -7.19 23.31
CA THR A 106 -13.15 -6.42 23.85
C THR A 106 -14.08 -5.98 22.71
N PRO A 107 -14.86 -6.92 22.13
CA PRO A 107 -15.69 -6.63 20.95
C PRO A 107 -16.77 -5.57 21.21
N LEU A 108 -17.29 -5.49 22.43
CA LEU A 108 -18.34 -4.53 22.83
C LEU A 108 -17.84 -3.09 22.96
N SER A 109 -16.53 -2.86 22.86
CA SER A 109 -15.92 -1.54 22.96
C SER A 109 -15.51 -0.97 21.60
N GLY A 110 -15.88 -1.63 20.49
CA GLY A 110 -15.50 -1.17 19.16
C GLY A 110 -16.58 -1.37 18.11
N ILE A 111 -16.36 -0.70 17.00
CA ILE A 111 -17.25 -0.64 15.85
C ILE A 111 -16.44 -0.76 14.57
N SER A 112 -16.91 -1.59 13.65
CA SER A 112 -16.33 -1.77 12.30
C SER A 112 -17.39 -1.53 11.22
N GLY A 113 -17.03 -1.34 9.96
CA GLY A 113 -18.05 -1.14 8.92
C GLY A 113 -18.73 0.22 8.99
N LEU A 114 -18.01 1.27 9.40
CA LEU A 114 -18.55 2.60 9.72
C LEU A 114 -19.54 3.17 8.69
N PRO A 115 -19.34 3.03 7.35
CA PRO A 115 -20.29 3.57 6.37
C PRO A 115 -21.70 2.96 6.46
N LEU A 116 -21.84 1.75 7.02
CA LEU A 116 -23.14 1.13 7.24
C LEU A 116 -23.97 1.84 8.31
N LEU A 117 -23.34 2.52 9.26
CA LEU A 117 -24.05 3.32 10.27
C LEU A 117 -24.82 4.47 9.65
N LEU A 118 -24.34 4.99 8.52
CA LEU A 118 -25.02 6.03 7.78
C LEU A 118 -26.08 5.49 6.82
N ALA A 119 -25.84 4.30 6.25
CA ALA A 119 -26.63 3.79 5.12
C ALA A 119 -27.74 2.80 5.51
N ASN A 120 -27.46 1.88 6.44
CA ASN A 120 -28.39 0.81 6.79
C ASN A 120 -28.03 0.17 8.14
N LYS A 121 -28.60 0.70 9.23
CA LYS A 121 -28.38 0.19 10.58
C LYS A 121 -28.83 -1.26 10.77
N GLU A 122 -29.92 -1.68 10.14
CA GLU A 122 -30.40 -3.06 10.22
C GLU A 122 -29.44 -4.06 9.57
N ALA A 123 -28.72 -3.61 8.53
CA ALA A 123 -27.67 -4.40 7.92
C ALA A 123 -26.43 -4.48 8.82
N TYR A 124 -26.14 -3.43 9.59
CA TYR A 124 -25.09 -3.46 10.61
C TYR A 124 -25.44 -4.43 11.76
N ASP A 125 -26.63 -4.30 12.36
CA ASP A 125 -27.03 -5.11 13.54
C ASP A 125 -27.11 -6.61 13.26
N ARG A 126 -27.29 -7.01 11.99
CA ARG A 126 -27.32 -8.41 11.57
C ARG A 126 -25.95 -8.99 11.23
N ALA A 127 -24.88 -8.20 11.33
CA ALA A 127 -23.53 -8.66 11.04
C ALA A 127 -23.00 -9.50 12.22
N PRO A 128 -22.47 -10.73 12.01
CA PRO A 128 -21.95 -11.58 13.09
C PRO A 128 -20.81 -10.94 13.89
N ASP A 129 -20.11 -10.01 13.28
CA ASP A 129 -18.99 -9.26 13.83
C ASP A 129 -19.38 -7.88 14.38
N ALA A 130 -20.68 -7.52 14.39
CA ALA A 130 -21.15 -6.31 15.05
C ALA A 130 -20.83 -6.38 16.55
N GLY A 131 -20.06 -5.40 17.03
CA GLY A 131 -19.63 -5.33 18.43
C GLY A 131 -20.70 -4.74 19.35
N VAL A 132 -21.54 -3.85 18.83
CA VAL A 132 -22.47 -3.05 19.63
C VAL A 132 -23.83 -2.97 18.95
N GLU A 133 -24.87 -2.65 19.72
CA GLU A 133 -26.18 -2.32 19.16
C GLU A 133 -26.21 -0.84 18.74
N VAL A 134 -26.87 -0.60 17.61
CA VAL A 134 -27.07 0.73 17.07
C VAL A 134 -28.49 1.19 17.38
N ASP A 135 -28.63 2.42 17.87
CA ASP A 135 -29.94 2.95 18.24
C ASP A 135 -30.81 3.38 17.03
N GLY A 136 -31.93 4.04 17.35
CA GLY A 136 -32.87 4.61 16.38
C GLY A 136 -32.20 5.47 15.29
N GLU A 137 -31.17 6.22 15.67
CA GLU A 137 -30.58 7.31 14.91
C GLU A 137 -29.22 6.97 14.28
N GLY A 138 -28.71 5.76 14.53
CA GLY A 138 -27.43 5.31 14.01
C GLY A 138 -26.26 5.49 14.98
N ALA A 139 -26.54 5.80 16.25
CA ALA A 139 -25.54 6.02 17.27
C ALA A 139 -25.33 4.78 18.14
N VAL A 140 -24.15 4.69 18.75
CA VAL A 140 -23.71 3.53 19.53
C VAL A 140 -23.34 3.92 20.95
N TYR A 141 -23.68 3.04 21.89
CA TYR A 141 -23.35 3.19 23.29
C TYR A 141 -22.14 2.34 23.63
N ILE A 142 -21.02 2.99 23.96
CA ILE A 142 -19.76 2.32 24.31
C ILE A 142 -19.29 2.86 25.65
N ASN A 143 -19.08 1.96 26.63
CA ASN A 143 -18.58 2.30 27.96
C ASN A 143 -19.35 3.43 28.67
N GLY A 144 -20.67 3.52 28.43
CA GLY A 144 -21.54 4.54 29.03
C GLY A 144 -21.56 5.89 28.29
N GLU A 145 -20.78 6.04 27.22
CA GLU A 145 -20.81 7.21 26.33
C GLU A 145 -21.58 6.91 25.04
N HIS A 146 -22.17 7.96 24.44
CA HIS A 146 -22.93 7.89 23.20
C HIS A 146 -22.09 8.47 22.05
N PHE A 147 -21.92 7.69 20.99
CA PHE A 147 -21.18 8.10 19.79
C PHE A 147 -22.08 8.01 18.58
N CYS A 148 -22.34 9.13 17.91
CA CYS A 148 -23.04 9.11 16.64
C CYS A 148 -22.15 8.60 15.49
N ALA A 149 -22.78 8.21 14.39
CA ALA A 149 -22.08 7.73 13.21
C ALA A 149 -21.05 8.75 12.68
N GLN A 150 -21.37 10.05 12.73
CA GLN A 150 -20.48 11.12 12.31
C GLN A 150 -19.24 11.26 13.21
N GLN A 151 -19.35 11.00 14.52
CA GLN A 151 -18.20 10.97 15.42
C GLN A 151 -17.30 9.78 15.10
N CYS A 152 -17.86 8.59 14.90
CA CYS A 152 -17.07 7.40 14.59
C CYS A 152 -16.35 7.53 13.24
N LEU A 153 -17.05 8.05 12.21
CA LEU A 153 -16.44 8.36 10.92
C LEU A 153 -15.45 9.52 11.01
N GLY A 154 -15.72 10.51 11.86
CA GLY A 154 -14.84 11.63 12.14
C GLY A 154 -13.49 11.15 12.69
N ALA A 155 -13.50 10.26 13.68
CA ALA A 155 -12.27 9.65 14.20
C ALA A 155 -11.46 8.95 13.09
N MET A 156 -12.13 8.17 12.24
CA MET A 156 -11.48 7.50 11.11
C MET A 156 -10.88 8.49 10.10
N LEU A 157 -11.63 9.54 9.75
CA LEU A 157 -11.18 10.60 8.83
C LEU A 157 -10.04 11.43 9.43
N ALA A 158 -10.05 11.70 10.74
CA ALA A 158 -8.96 12.39 11.44
C ALA A 158 -7.67 11.58 11.38
N SER A 159 -7.75 10.25 11.53
CA SER A 159 -6.60 9.37 11.31
C SER A 159 -6.09 9.45 9.87
N MET A 160 -6.98 9.35 8.87
CA MET A 160 -6.59 9.45 7.45
C MET A 160 -5.97 10.82 7.11
N ARG A 161 -6.48 11.90 7.69
CA ARG A 161 -5.88 13.24 7.62
C ARG A 161 -4.44 13.23 8.11
N ARG A 162 -4.19 12.75 9.34
CA ARG A 162 -2.84 12.68 9.90
C ARG A 162 -1.87 11.86 9.03
N HIS A 163 -2.31 10.72 8.50
CA HIS A 163 -1.45 9.94 7.61
C HIS A 163 -1.14 10.68 6.30
N ALA A 164 -2.13 11.34 5.69
CA ALA A 164 -1.93 12.09 4.45
C ALA A 164 -1.05 13.34 4.65
N GLU A 165 -1.20 14.05 5.77
CA GLU A 165 -0.35 15.19 6.13
C GLU A 165 1.10 14.76 6.33
N ARG A 166 1.34 13.66 7.07
CA ARG A 166 2.69 13.09 7.24
C ARG A 166 3.30 12.62 5.91
N ALA A 167 2.50 11.95 5.08
CA ALA A 167 2.96 11.43 3.79
C ALA A 167 3.29 12.55 2.80
N SER A 168 2.46 13.60 2.74
CA SER A 168 2.70 14.77 1.89
C SER A 168 3.90 15.60 2.34
N ALA A 169 4.09 15.80 3.65
CA ALA A 169 5.28 16.45 4.20
C ALA A 169 6.56 15.67 3.86
N SER A 170 6.50 14.33 3.90
CA SER A 170 7.63 13.47 3.51
C SER A 170 7.96 13.53 2.02
N ALA A 171 6.95 13.77 1.17
CA ALA A 171 7.12 13.89 -0.28
C ALA A 171 7.73 15.22 -0.73
N ALA A 172 7.61 16.28 0.09
CA ALA A 172 8.15 17.61 -0.18
C ALA A 172 9.06 18.10 0.97
N PRO A 173 10.23 17.47 1.19
CA PRO A 173 11.10 17.79 2.32
C PRO A 173 11.62 19.23 2.23
N GLY A 174 11.46 19.99 3.32
CA GLY A 174 11.90 21.38 3.41
C GLY A 174 10.89 22.41 2.87
N ALA A 175 9.75 21.97 2.34
CA ALA A 175 8.63 22.83 1.98
C ALA A 175 7.54 22.77 3.06
N GLN A 176 6.78 23.86 3.20
CA GLN A 176 5.53 23.81 3.94
C GLN A 176 4.48 23.13 3.05
N THR A 177 3.78 22.13 3.57
CA THR A 177 2.75 21.40 2.81
C THR A 177 1.36 21.76 3.31
N GLU A 178 0.41 21.85 2.39
CA GLU A 178 -1.00 22.10 2.70
C GLU A 178 -1.89 21.23 1.82
N ILE A 179 -2.87 20.55 2.42
CA ILE A 179 -3.92 19.85 1.67
C ILE A 179 -5.10 20.81 1.49
N SER A 180 -5.21 21.38 0.29
CA SER A 180 -6.16 22.47 -0.01
C SER A 180 -7.59 22.01 -0.28
N ARG A 181 -7.81 20.73 -0.57
CA ARG A 181 -9.11 20.12 -0.88
C ARG A 181 -9.10 18.62 -0.58
N TRP A 182 -10.23 18.13 -0.06
CA TRP A 182 -10.49 16.71 0.17
C TRP A 182 -11.66 16.21 -0.70
N VAL A 183 -11.52 15.00 -1.25
CA VAL A 183 -12.63 14.29 -1.92
C VAL A 183 -12.87 12.95 -1.23
N LEU A 184 -14.05 12.78 -0.66
CA LEU A 184 -14.49 11.53 -0.04
C LEU A 184 -15.26 10.71 -1.08
N ALA A 185 -14.74 9.54 -1.44
CA ALA A 185 -15.43 8.60 -2.31
C ALA A 185 -16.29 7.65 -1.45
N ALA A 186 -17.60 7.64 -1.68
CA ALA A 186 -18.54 6.82 -0.91
C ALA A 186 -19.38 5.93 -1.84
N PRO A 187 -19.80 4.74 -1.38
CA PRO A 187 -20.69 3.88 -2.16
C PRO A 187 -21.99 4.61 -2.51
N PRO A 188 -22.47 4.57 -3.77
CA PRO A 188 -23.72 5.23 -4.16
C PRO A 188 -24.93 4.88 -3.28
N ALA A 189 -25.02 3.62 -2.86
CA ALA A 189 -26.09 3.09 -2.04
C ALA A 189 -26.23 3.74 -0.65
N VAL A 190 -25.25 4.52 -0.18
CA VAL A 190 -25.41 5.31 1.05
C VAL A 190 -26.47 6.42 0.88
N GLY A 191 -26.68 6.89 -0.35
CA GLY A 191 -27.68 7.91 -0.68
C GLY A 191 -27.30 9.33 -0.25
N THR A 192 -28.08 10.31 -0.71
CA THR A 192 -27.77 11.74 -0.55
C THR A 192 -27.71 12.20 0.92
N ASN A 193 -28.60 11.66 1.77
CA ASN A 193 -28.64 12.02 3.19
C ASN A 193 -27.39 11.57 3.94
N ALA A 194 -26.90 10.34 3.69
CA ALA A 194 -25.67 9.85 4.28
C ALA A 194 -24.44 10.63 3.79
N LYS A 195 -24.40 11.01 2.51
CA LYS A 195 -23.31 11.86 1.98
C LYS A 195 -23.26 13.22 2.67
N ALA A 196 -24.40 13.82 2.99
CA ALA A 196 -24.45 15.05 3.77
C ALA A 196 -23.86 14.85 5.19
N LYS A 197 -24.14 13.71 5.83
CA LYS A 197 -23.55 13.33 7.12
C LYS A 197 -22.03 13.06 7.04
N LEU A 198 -21.51 12.61 5.89
CA LEU A 198 -20.06 12.48 5.69
C LEU A 198 -19.34 13.83 5.68
N LEU A 199 -20.01 14.90 5.20
CA LEU A 199 -19.46 16.25 5.32
C LEU A 199 -19.40 16.73 6.77
N ASP A 200 -20.37 16.33 7.60
CA ASP A 200 -20.31 16.60 9.05
C ASP A 200 -19.17 15.80 9.70
N ALA A 201 -19.00 14.53 9.35
CA ALA A 201 -17.87 13.72 9.82
C ALA A 201 -16.52 14.34 9.41
N ALA A 202 -16.42 14.89 8.20
CA ALA A 202 -15.24 15.60 7.72
C ALA A 202 -14.95 16.88 8.52
N ALA A 203 -15.99 17.62 8.90
CA ALA A 203 -15.87 18.79 9.76
C ALA A 203 -15.47 18.40 11.20
N VAL A 204 -16.03 17.32 11.76
CA VAL A 204 -15.61 16.75 13.05
C VAL A 204 -14.13 16.35 13.01
N ALA A 205 -13.70 15.76 11.90
CA ALA A 205 -12.31 15.35 11.68
C ALA A 205 -11.35 16.49 11.34
N GLY A 206 -11.85 17.72 11.17
CA GLY A 206 -11.06 18.89 10.82
C GLY A 206 -10.36 18.81 9.44
N LEU A 207 -11.05 18.30 8.40
CA LEU A 207 -10.56 18.28 7.01
C LEU A 207 -10.64 19.66 6.31
N GLY A 208 -11.14 20.69 6.99
CA GLY A 208 -11.35 22.03 6.45
C GLY A 208 -12.68 22.19 5.71
N GLU A 209 -12.84 23.32 5.02
CA GLU A 209 -14.11 23.70 4.38
C GLU A 209 -14.26 23.13 2.95
N ASN A 210 -13.15 22.84 2.28
CA ASN A 210 -13.11 22.37 0.90
C ASN A 210 -13.20 20.84 0.81
N VAL A 211 -14.35 20.28 1.21
CA VAL A 211 -14.60 18.84 1.17
C VAL A 211 -15.76 18.54 0.23
N ASP A 212 -15.53 17.61 -0.70
CA ASP A 212 -16.55 17.10 -1.61
C ASP A 212 -16.79 15.61 -1.38
N VAL A 213 -18.00 15.13 -1.70
CA VAL A 213 -18.33 13.70 -1.68
C VAL A 213 -18.71 13.26 -3.09
N VAL A 214 -18.07 12.20 -3.59
CA VAL A 214 -18.33 11.61 -4.91
C VAL A 214 -18.75 10.15 -4.80
N ASP A 215 -19.38 9.63 -5.84
CA ASP A 215 -19.66 8.20 -5.97
C ASP A 215 -18.35 7.42 -6.17
N SER A 216 -18.11 6.38 -5.37
CA SER A 216 -16.90 5.55 -5.45
C SER A 216 -16.68 4.95 -6.84
N ILE A 217 -17.76 4.48 -7.48
CA ILE A 217 -17.71 3.89 -8.81
C ILE A 217 -17.38 4.91 -9.91
N ASP A 218 -17.83 6.16 -9.75
CA ASP A 218 -17.46 7.25 -10.67
C ASP A 218 -16.00 7.66 -10.51
N ALA A 219 -15.50 7.67 -9.27
CA ALA A 219 -14.07 7.87 -9.01
C ALA A 219 -13.26 6.80 -9.74
N ALA A 220 -13.62 5.52 -9.60
CA ALA A 220 -12.96 4.44 -10.35
C ALA A 220 -13.06 4.61 -11.88
N ALA A 221 -14.24 5.00 -12.39
CA ALA A 221 -14.46 5.28 -13.81
C ALA A 221 -13.56 6.42 -14.34
N SER A 222 -13.24 7.41 -13.51
CA SER A 222 -12.36 8.52 -13.89
C SER A 222 -10.90 8.12 -14.08
N VAL A 223 -10.46 7.01 -13.45
CA VAL A 223 -9.15 6.41 -13.70
C VAL A 223 -9.14 5.63 -15.01
N TYR A 224 -10.26 4.96 -15.33
CA TYR A 224 -10.39 4.15 -16.53
C TYR A 224 -10.44 5.00 -17.80
N ALA A 225 -11.25 6.06 -17.78
CA ALA A 225 -11.64 6.82 -18.96
C ALA A 225 -10.45 7.38 -19.78
N PRO A 226 -9.41 8.01 -19.20
CA PRO A 226 -8.35 8.67 -19.98
C PRO A 226 -7.56 7.74 -20.91
N THR A 227 -7.38 6.48 -20.53
CA THR A 227 -6.57 5.50 -21.28
C THR A 227 -7.40 4.60 -22.19
N HIS A 228 -8.73 4.67 -22.11
CA HIS A 228 -9.65 3.76 -22.80
C HIS A 228 -10.69 4.48 -23.64
N ARG A 229 -10.43 5.73 -24.06
CA ARG A 229 -11.33 6.46 -24.97
C ARG A 229 -11.42 5.82 -26.35
N ALA A 230 -12.48 6.16 -27.06
CA ALA A 230 -12.60 5.87 -28.47
C ALA A 230 -11.53 6.62 -29.30
N PRO A 231 -10.95 6.03 -30.35
CA PRO A 231 -10.13 6.76 -31.30
C PRO A 231 -10.85 7.99 -31.88
N ALA A 232 -10.09 9.02 -32.26
CA ALA A 232 -10.65 10.22 -32.89
C ALA A 232 -11.54 9.85 -34.10
N GLY A 233 -12.77 10.35 -34.11
CA GLY A 233 -13.75 10.11 -35.18
C GLY A 233 -14.50 8.77 -35.12
N SER A 234 -14.30 7.97 -34.06
CA SER A 234 -15.06 6.73 -33.82
C SER A 234 -16.18 6.96 -32.78
N PRO A 235 -17.25 6.14 -32.77
CA PRO A 235 -18.33 6.28 -31.78
C PRO A 235 -17.81 6.12 -30.34
N PRO A 236 -18.48 6.72 -29.34
CA PRO A 236 -18.08 6.58 -27.94
C PRO A 236 -18.03 5.11 -27.53
N LYS A 237 -17.00 4.74 -26.76
CA LYS A 237 -16.94 3.41 -26.15
C LYS A 237 -17.92 3.31 -25.00
N LYS A 238 -18.64 2.21 -24.89
CA LYS A 238 -19.63 1.94 -23.85
C LYS A 238 -19.06 0.90 -22.90
N VAL A 239 -18.91 1.26 -21.63
CA VAL A 239 -18.24 0.43 -20.63
C VAL A 239 -19.14 0.26 -19.43
N LEU A 240 -19.31 -0.98 -18.99
CA LEU A 240 -19.96 -1.31 -17.72
C LEU A 240 -18.88 -1.47 -16.65
N ILE A 241 -18.95 -0.71 -15.57
CA ILE A 241 -18.12 -0.92 -14.38
C ILE A 241 -19.01 -1.53 -13.30
N VAL A 242 -18.53 -2.58 -12.64
CA VAL A 242 -19.22 -3.27 -11.55
C VAL A 242 -18.31 -3.27 -10.32
N ASP A 243 -18.77 -2.64 -9.24
CA ASP A 243 -18.13 -2.66 -7.93
C ASP A 243 -18.91 -3.58 -6.99
N VAL A 244 -18.32 -4.71 -6.61
CA VAL A 244 -18.86 -5.58 -5.55
C VAL A 244 -17.91 -5.54 -4.36
N GLY A 245 -18.19 -4.61 -3.45
CA GLY A 245 -17.40 -4.35 -2.25
C GLY A 245 -17.73 -5.27 -1.09
N TYR A 246 -17.40 -4.83 0.12
CA TYR A 246 -17.70 -5.58 1.34
C TYR A 246 -19.19 -5.59 1.69
N ALA A 247 -19.88 -4.44 1.63
CA ALA A 247 -21.30 -4.37 2.00
C ALA A 247 -22.21 -3.79 0.92
N PHE A 248 -21.64 -3.27 -0.17
CA PHE A 248 -22.37 -2.60 -1.24
C PHE A 248 -21.99 -3.17 -2.59
N THR A 249 -22.97 -3.18 -3.50
CA THR A 249 -22.80 -3.50 -4.91
C THR A 249 -23.29 -2.32 -5.72
N SER A 250 -22.51 -1.87 -6.70
CA SER A 250 -22.89 -0.81 -7.63
C SER A 250 -22.51 -1.21 -9.05
N ALA A 251 -23.33 -0.84 -10.03
CA ALA A 251 -23.06 -1.04 -11.44
C ALA A 251 -23.39 0.24 -12.21
N GLY A 252 -22.47 0.71 -13.04
CA GLY A 252 -22.63 1.93 -13.84
C GLY A 252 -22.25 1.70 -15.29
N VAL A 253 -23.08 2.20 -16.21
CA VAL A 253 -22.77 2.21 -17.64
C VAL A 253 -22.25 3.59 -18.02
N TYR A 254 -21.10 3.64 -18.68
CA TYR A 254 -20.38 4.85 -19.04
C TYR A 254 -20.15 4.93 -20.55
N GLU A 255 -20.32 6.12 -21.12
CA GLU A 255 -19.93 6.46 -22.48
C GLU A 255 -18.64 7.28 -22.47
N LEU A 256 -17.63 6.79 -23.19
CA LEU A 256 -16.29 7.36 -23.28
C LEU A 256 -16.07 7.89 -24.71
N PRO A 257 -16.38 9.17 -24.97
CA PRO A 257 -16.23 9.75 -26.30
C PRO A 257 -14.77 9.96 -26.66
N SER A 258 -14.48 10.06 -27.97
CA SER A 258 -13.14 10.36 -28.46
C SER A 258 -12.65 11.75 -28.03
N GLU A 259 -13.57 12.70 -27.92
CA GLU A 259 -13.34 14.06 -27.44
C GLU A 259 -14.40 14.45 -26.42
N GLY A 260 -14.06 15.33 -25.47
CA GLY A 260 -14.99 15.81 -24.44
C GLY A 260 -15.01 14.98 -23.14
N ALA A 261 -15.89 15.34 -22.21
CA ALA A 261 -16.01 14.67 -20.91
C ALA A 261 -16.68 13.29 -21.05
N PRO A 262 -16.26 12.27 -20.27
CA PRO A 262 -16.96 11.01 -20.21
C PRO A 262 -18.32 11.18 -19.49
N VAL A 263 -19.30 10.37 -19.88
CA VAL A 263 -20.70 10.50 -19.45
C VAL A 263 -21.17 9.23 -18.76
N ARG A 264 -21.86 9.35 -17.63
CA ARG A 264 -22.54 8.24 -16.95
C ARG A 264 -23.97 8.13 -17.49
N LYS A 265 -24.32 6.97 -18.04
CA LYS A 265 -25.64 6.69 -18.64
C LYS A 265 -26.65 6.17 -17.63
N SER A 266 -26.18 5.34 -16.71
CA SER A 266 -27.00 4.77 -15.64
C SER A 266 -26.15 4.43 -14.44
N LEU A 267 -26.82 4.24 -13.31
CA LEU A 267 -26.24 3.74 -12.08
C LEU A 267 -27.32 2.95 -11.33
N ALA A 268 -27.01 1.71 -10.98
CA ALA A 268 -27.83 0.90 -10.08
C ALA A 268 -26.97 0.44 -8.90
N HIS A 269 -27.59 0.21 -7.74
CA HIS A 269 -26.88 -0.17 -6.54
C HIS A 269 -27.76 -0.91 -5.52
N ALA A 270 -27.13 -1.72 -4.67
CA ALA A 270 -27.78 -2.39 -3.54
C ALA A 270 -26.87 -2.50 -2.32
N VAL A 271 -27.48 -2.64 -1.13
CA VAL A 271 -26.78 -2.94 0.13
C VAL A 271 -26.58 -4.45 0.27
N VAL A 272 -25.76 -5.01 -0.60
CA VAL A 272 -25.31 -6.41 -0.58
C VAL A 272 -23.84 -6.47 -0.99
N GLY A 273 -23.03 -7.29 -0.33
CA GLY A 273 -21.63 -7.47 -0.70
C GLY A 273 -21.00 -8.71 -0.08
N ALA A 274 -19.67 -8.75 -0.03
CA ALA A 274 -18.90 -9.86 0.54
C ALA A 274 -19.30 -10.23 1.98
N ARG A 275 -19.71 -9.26 2.80
CA ARG A 275 -20.20 -9.42 4.18
C ARG A 275 -21.45 -10.29 4.22
N ASP A 276 -22.36 -10.10 3.27
CA ASP A 276 -23.59 -10.88 3.21
C ASP A 276 -23.29 -12.34 2.83
N LEU A 277 -22.29 -12.55 1.96
CA LEU A 277 -21.76 -13.90 1.67
C LEU A 277 -21.10 -14.51 2.91
N ASP A 278 -20.30 -13.71 3.63
CA ASP A 278 -19.65 -14.14 4.87
C ASP A 278 -20.68 -14.51 5.95
N ARG A 279 -21.78 -13.75 6.08
CA ARG A 279 -22.85 -14.03 7.05
C ARG A 279 -23.52 -15.38 6.78
N GLU A 280 -23.86 -15.69 5.54
CA GLU A 280 -24.49 -16.99 5.24
C GLU A 280 -23.51 -18.15 5.45
N LEU A 281 -22.22 -17.96 5.14
CA LEU A 281 -21.19 -18.95 5.46
C LEU A 281 -20.99 -19.10 6.98
N HIS A 282 -20.98 -18.01 7.74
CA HIS A 282 -20.93 -18.02 9.20
C HIS A 282 -22.11 -18.79 9.78
N LYS A 283 -23.33 -18.55 9.27
CA LYS A 283 -24.54 -19.24 9.68
C LYS A 283 -24.43 -20.74 9.40
N LEU A 284 -24.01 -21.13 8.20
CA LEU A 284 -23.80 -22.54 7.83
C LEU A 284 -22.84 -23.24 8.79
N LEU A 285 -21.71 -22.61 9.11
CA LEU A 285 -20.70 -23.18 10.03
C LEU A 285 -21.16 -23.18 11.49
N SER A 286 -21.91 -22.17 11.92
CA SER A 286 -22.49 -22.10 13.26
C SER A 286 -23.52 -23.22 13.48
N ASP A 287 -24.37 -23.48 12.48
CA ASP A 287 -25.33 -24.58 12.52
C ASP A 287 -24.62 -25.94 12.57
N ASP A 288 -23.51 -26.09 11.85
CA ASP A 288 -22.68 -27.30 11.87
C ASP A 288 -22.03 -27.54 13.23
N LEU A 289 -21.47 -26.50 13.86
CA LEU A 289 -20.94 -26.54 15.22
C LEU A 289 -22.02 -26.94 16.23
N GLN A 290 -23.21 -26.34 16.14
CA GLN A 290 -24.32 -26.66 17.01
C GLN A 290 -24.79 -28.10 16.82
N LYS A 291 -24.93 -28.58 15.59
CA LYS A 291 -25.44 -29.93 15.28
C LYS A 291 -24.44 -31.03 15.65
N LYS A 292 -23.16 -30.85 15.33
CA LYS A 292 -22.12 -31.89 15.48
C LYS A 292 -21.47 -31.88 16.86
N HIS A 293 -21.39 -30.70 17.50
CA HIS A 293 -20.61 -30.50 18.71
C HIS A 293 -21.39 -29.87 19.86
N ALA A 294 -22.67 -29.54 19.67
CA ALA A 294 -23.48 -28.81 20.64
C ALA A 294 -22.86 -27.45 21.04
N CYS A 295 -21.99 -26.89 20.19
CA CYS A 295 -21.33 -25.62 20.43
C CYS A 295 -22.19 -24.49 19.83
N LYS A 296 -22.81 -23.69 20.69
CA LYS A 296 -23.62 -22.54 20.28
C LYS A 296 -22.75 -21.32 20.07
N VAL A 297 -22.85 -20.67 18.91
CA VAL A 297 -22.16 -19.41 18.62
C VAL A 297 -23.17 -18.27 18.64
N GLU A 298 -23.19 -17.49 19.73
CA GLU A 298 -24.07 -16.33 19.87
C GLU A 298 -23.45 -15.09 19.23
N LEU A 299 -24.27 -14.28 18.55
CA LEU A 299 -23.85 -13.01 17.95
C LEU A 299 -23.29 -12.06 19.02
N ARG A 300 -22.43 -11.11 18.60
CA ARG A 300 -21.79 -10.11 19.49
C ARG A 300 -20.90 -10.71 20.59
N THR A 301 -20.44 -11.95 20.41
CA THR A 301 -19.48 -12.60 21.32
C THR A 301 -18.08 -12.69 20.72
N LYS A 302 -17.08 -12.92 21.58
CA LYS A 302 -15.70 -13.25 21.13
C LYS A 302 -15.69 -14.46 20.20
N ALA A 303 -16.54 -15.45 20.45
CA ALA A 303 -16.65 -16.66 19.64
C ALA A 303 -17.17 -16.34 18.23
N ALA A 304 -18.25 -15.55 18.11
CA ALA A 304 -18.77 -15.13 16.80
C ALA A 304 -17.73 -14.34 16.00
N ARG A 305 -17.03 -13.39 16.62
CA ARG A 305 -15.99 -12.62 15.95
C ARG A 305 -14.84 -13.51 15.46
N ARG A 306 -14.37 -14.43 16.30
CA ARG A 306 -13.32 -15.40 15.94
C ARG A 306 -13.75 -16.33 14.81
N LEU A 307 -15.00 -16.81 14.82
CA LEU A 307 -15.54 -17.60 13.72
C LEU A 307 -15.63 -16.77 12.43
N MET A 308 -16.06 -15.51 12.51
CA MET A 308 -16.12 -14.61 11.35
C MET A 308 -14.75 -14.37 10.73
N ASP A 309 -13.69 -14.23 11.52
CA ASP A 309 -12.32 -14.11 10.99
C ASP A 309 -11.92 -15.34 10.16
N GLU A 310 -12.24 -16.55 10.63
CA GLU A 310 -11.97 -17.79 9.90
C GLU A 310 -12.90 -17.97 8.69
N VAL A 311 -14.15 -17.51 8.76
CA VAL A 311 -15.09 -17.46 7.64
C VAL A 311 -14.54 -16.61 6.50
N VAL A 312 -14.04 -15.40 6.80
CA VAL A 312 -13.45 -14.51 5.79
C VAL A 312 -12.23 -15.16 5.13
N LYS A 313 -11.38 -15.84 5.91
CA LYS A 313 -10.25 -16.62 5.38
C LYS A 313 -10.72 -17.77 4.49
N ALA A 314 -11.70 -18.54 4.95
CA ALA A 314 -12.27 -19.65 4.21
C ALA A 314 -12.88 -19.20 2.88
N LYS A 315 -13.66 -18.11 2.84
CA LYS A 315 -14.19 -17.54 1.58
C LYS A 315 -13.06 -17.18 0.61
N LYS A 316 -11.99 -16.53 1.10
CA LYS A 316 -10.82 -16.18 0.27
C LYS A 316 -10.14 -17.43 -0.31
N ILE A 317 -9.98 -18.49 0.48
CA ILE A 317 -9.49 -19.79 0.00
C ILE A 317 -10.44 -20.40 -1.02
N LEU A 318 -11.75 -20.41 -0.73
CA LEU A 318 -12.78 -20.95 -1.61
C LEU A 318 -12.88 -20.21 -2.95
N SER A 319 -12.43 -18.96 -3.01
CA SER A 319 -12.37 -18.18 -4.25
C SER A 319 -11.30 -18.68 -5.22
N THR A 320 -10.32 -19.47 -4.74
CA THR A 320 -9.24 -20.03 -5.56
C THR A 320 -9.27 -21.57 -5.58
N ILE A 321 -9.47 -22.20 -4.43
CA ILE A 321 -9.49 -23.65 -4.23
C ILE A 321 -10.94 -24.13 -4.00
N ALA A 322 -11.30 -25.33 -4.46
CA ALA A 322 -12.67 -25.83 -4.36
C ALA A 322 -13.09 -26.29 -2.95
N GLN A 323 -12.15 -26.37 -2.01
CA GLN A 323 -12.37 -26.84 -0.64
C GLN A 323 -11.47 -26.05 0.33
N ALA A 324 -11.95 -25.85 1.54
CA ALA A 324 -11.23 -25.25 2.65
C ALA A 324 -11.58 -25.99 3.95
N THR A 325 -10.75 -25.84 4.98
CA THR A 325 -11.08 -26.28 6.34
C THR A 325 -10.98 -25.07 7.25
N VAL A 326 -12.04 -24.79 7.99
CA VAL A 326 -12.04 -23.78 9.05
C VAL A 326 -11.52 -24.45 10.33
N GLU A 327 -10.45 -23.88 10.88
CA GLU A 327 -9.80 -24.38 12.08
C GLU A 327 -10.00 -23.37 13.21
N LEU A 328 -10.60 -23.82 14.32
CA LEU A 328 -10.88 -22.99 15.48
C LEU A 328 -10.18 -23.64 16.68
N GLU A 329 -9.17 -22.98 17.22
CA GLU A 329 -8.43 -23.48 18.39
C GLU A 329 -8.99 -22.88 19.69
N CYS A 330 -9.05 -23.65 20.78
CA CYS A 330 -9.54 -23.17 22.08
C CYS A 330 -10.84 -22.34 21.94
N PHE A 331 -11.86 -22.88 21.28
CA PHE A 331 -13.04 -22.14 20.83
C PHE A 331 -14.28 -22.47 21.68
N GLY A 332 -15.14 -21.47 21.88
CA GLY A 332 -16.35 -21.59 22.68
C GLY A 332 -16.08 -21.71 24.18
N GLU A 333 -17.13 -21.97 24.96
CA GLU A 333 -17.03 -22.14 26.42
C GLU A 333 -16.23 -23.39 26.81
N ASP A 334 -16.27 -24.43 25.98
CA ASP A 334 -15.58 -25.69 26.24
C ASP A 334 -14.11 -25.69 25.81
N SER A 335 -13.62 -24.59 25.24
CA SER A 335 -12.23 -24.37 24.85
C SER A 335 -11.66 -25.52 24.02
N LYS A 336 -12.47 -26.12 23.14
CA LYS A 336 -12.06 -27.23 22.26
C LYS A 336 -11.59 -26.73 20.91
N ASP A 337 -10.82 -27.59 20.24
CA ASP A 337 -10.42 -27.38 18.86
C ASP A 337 -11.45 -27.98 17.90
N TYR A 338 -11.86 -27.21 16.89
CA TYR A 338 -12.78 -27.64 15.85
C TYR A 338 -12.15 -27.55 14.48
N ARG A 339 -12.46 -28.54 13.63
CA ARG A 339 -12.11 -28.56 12.20
C ARG A 339 -13.35 -28.77 11.38
N LEU A 340 -13.73 -27.74 10.62
CA LEU A 340 -14.96 -27.70 9.85
C LEU A 340 -14.62 -27.68 8.36
N PRO A 341 -14.65 -28.83 7.66
CA PRO A 341 -14.44 -28.86 6.23
C PRO A 341 -15.61 -28.19 5.50
N ILE A 342 -15.31 -27.36 4.51
CA ILE A 342 -16.29 -26.67 3.67
C ILE A 342 -15.88 -26.73 2.20
N THR A 343 -16.85 -26.92 1.31
CA THR A 343 -16.63 -26.94 -0.14
C THR A 343 -17.16 -25.66 -0.78
N ARG A 344 -16.58 -25.28 -1.94
CA ARG A 344 -17.06 -24.15 -2.73
C ARG A 344 -18.53 -24.34 -3.11
N SER A 345 -18.92 -25.54 -3.54
CA SER A 345 -20.31 -25.84 -3.91
C SER A 345 -21.29 -25.58 -2.77
N ALA A 346 -20.96 -26.00 -1.53
CA ALA A 346 -21.82 -25.76 -0.38
C ALA A 346 -21.90 -24.27 -0.02
N PHE A 347 -20.77 -23.55 -0.14
CA PHE A 347 -20.74 -22.10 0.02
C PHE A 347 -21.59 -21.38 -1.04
N GLU A 348 -21.44 -21.74 -2.32
CA GLU A 348 -22.18 -21.12 -3.42
C GLU A 348 -23.68 -21.36 -3.33
N GLU A 349 -24.10 -22.54 -2.87
CA GLU A 349 -25.50 -22.84 -2.57
C GLU A 349 -26.03 -21.94 -1.43
N ALA A 350 -25.25 -21.78 -0.35
CA ALA A 350 -25.63 -20.96 0.79
C ALA A 350 -25.80 -19.47 0.46
N VAL A 351 -25.08 -18.96 -0.53
CA VAL A 351 -25.09 -17.53 -0.91
C VAL A 351 -25.90 -17.21 -2.17
N ALA A 352 -26.63 -18.19 -2.70
CA ALA A 352 -27.30 -18.08 -4.00
C ALA A 352 -28.25 -16.89 -4.09
N ASP A 353 -28.95 -16.55 -3.01
CA ASP A 353 -29.89 -15.42 -3.00
C ASP A 353 -29.19 -14.06 -3.04
N GLN A 354 -28.07 -13.91 -2.33
CA GLN A 354 -27.24 -12.70 -2.37
C GLN A 354 -26.65 -12.50 -3.77
N VAL A 355 -26.20 -13.59 -4.42
CA VAL A 355 -25.67 -13.56 -5.79
C VAL A 355 -26.75 -13.16 -6.80
N LYS A 356 -28.02 -13.57 -6.61
CA LYS A 356 -29.13 -13.11 -7.45
C LYS A 356 -29.35 -11.60 -7.34
N VAL A 357 -29.25 -11.03 -6.14
CA VAL A 357 -29.37 -9.57 -5.94
C VAL A 357 -28.24 -8.83 -6.64
N ILE A 358 -27.00 -9.34 -6.55
CA ILE A 358 -25.85 -8.76 -7.28
C ILE A 358 -26.09 -8.78 -8.80
N ALA A 359 -26.59 -9.89 -9.34
CA ALA A 359 -26.92 -9.99 -10.77
C ALA A 359 -28.04 -9.02 -11.18
N ALA A 360 -29.04 -8.82 -10.33
CA ALA A 360 -30.14 -7.90 -10.58
C ALA A 360 -29.66 -6.44 -10.69
N VAL A 361 -28.73 -6.01 -9.84
CA VAL A 361 -28.13 -4.66 -9.92
C VAL A 361 -27.43 -4.45 -11.27
N VAL A 362 -26.71 -5.45 -11.76
CA VAL A 362 -26.05 -5.37 -13.07
C VAL A 362 -27.06 -5.27 -14.21
N ALA A 363 -28.10 -6.10 -14.19
CA ALA A 363 -29.15 -6.08 -15.20
C ALA A 363 -29.90 -4.73 -15.21
N GLU A 364 -30.22 -4.20 -14.03
CA GLU A 364 -30.89 -2.89 -13.87
C GLU A 364 -30.04 -1.75 -14.43
N ALA A 365 -28.72 -1.74 -14.19
CA ALA A 365 -27.83 -0.73 -14.74
C ALA A 365 -27.81 -0.76 -16.28
N ILE A 366 -27.74 -1.94 -16.88
CA ILE A 366 -27.75 -2.10 -18.34
C ILE A 366 -29.10 -1.64 -18.90
N GLU A 367 -30.22 -2.14 -18.36
CA GLU A 367 -31.56 -1.79 -18.80
C GLU A 367 -31.81 -0.28 -18.72
N SER A 368 -31.46 0.34 -17.59
CA SER A 368 -31.66 1.78 -17.35
C SER A 368 -30.77 2.67 -18.22
N SER A 369 -29.67 2.14 -18.76
CA SER A 369 -28.77 2.90 -19.63
C SER A 369 -29.31 3.14 -21.04
N GLY A 370 -30.27 2.31 -21.47
CA GLY A 370 -30.72 2.23 -22.86
C GLY A 370 -29.66 1.67 -23.83
N VAL A 371 -28.53 1.18 -23.32
CA VAL A 371 -27.48 0.51 -24.11
C VAL A 371 -27.75 -0.99 -24.12
N PRO A 372 -27.98 -1.62 -25.29
CA PRO A 372 -28.06 -3.06 -25.39
C PRO A 372 -26.78 -3.73 -24.90
N ALA A 373 -26.88 -4.89 -24.23
CA ALA A 373 -25.74 -5.57 -23.65
C ALA A 373 -24.67 -5.93 -24.70
N GLU A 374 -25.10 -6.25 -25.92
CA GLU A 374 -24.24 -6.53 -27.08
C GLU A 374 -23.46 -5.32 -27.60
N GLU A 375 -23.84 -4.09 -27.21
CA GLU A 375 -23.14 -2.86 -27.57
C GLU A 375 -22.12 -2.41 -26.49
N LEU A 376 -21.98 -3.16 -25.40
CA LEU A 376 -20.92 -2.91 -24.41
C LEU A 376 -19.57 -3.34 -24.97
N ASP A 377 -18.63 -2.40 -25.03
CA ASP A 377 -17.25 -2.65 -25.47
C ASP A 377 -16.41 -3.34 -24.39
N ALA A 378 -16.72 -3.10 -23.12
CA ALA A 378 -16.01 -3.68 -21.99
C ALA A 378 -16.90 -3.78 -20.74
N VAL A 379 -16.59 -4.78 -19.90
CA VAL A 379 -17.17 -4.97 -18.57
C VAL A 379 -16.02 -5.10 -17.58
N GLU A 380 -15.87 -4.16 -16.66
CA GLU A 380 -14.75 -4.07 -15.70
C GLU A 380 -15.23 -4.31 -14.27
N GLY A 381 -14.50 -5.12 -13.50
CA GLY A 381 -14.86 -5.50 -12.14
C GLY A 381 -13.89 -4.98 -11.09
N ILE A 382 -14.41 -4.22 -10.14
CA ILE A 382 -13.70 -3.74 -8.94
C ILE A 382 -14.38 -4.22 -7.65
N GLY A 383 -13.78 -3.97 -6.50
CA GLY A 383 -14.25 -4.47 -5.21
C GLY A 383 -13.89 -5.94 -4.94
N GLY A 384 -13.66 -6.28 -3.67
CA GLY A 384 -13.09 -7.58 -3.28
C GLY A 384 -13.96 -8.80 -3.61
N ALA A 385 -15.30 -8.66 -3.62
CA ALA A 385 -16.22 -9.78 -3.84
C ALA A 385 -16.33 -10.18 -5.31
N THR A 386 -15.90 -9.33 -6.24
CA THR A 386 -15.79 -9.73 -7.65
C THR A 386 -14.75 -10.82 -7.87
N ARG A 387 -13.95 -11.23 -6.87
CA ARG A 387 -13.02 -12.37 -6.96
C ARG A 387 -13.69 -13.72 -6.64
N VAL A 388 -14.93 -13.71 -6.17
CA VAL A 388 -15.68 -14.92 -5.82
C VAL A 388 -16.26 -15.55 -7.11
N PRO A 389 -15.99 -16.84 -7.41
CA PRO A 389 -16.39 -17.47 -8.67
C PRO A 389 -17.88 -17.33 -9.02
N CYS A 390 -18.80 -17.67 -8.10
CA CYS A 390 -20.24 -17.52 -8.36
C CYS A 390 -20.67 -16.07 -8.63
N VAL A 391 -19.97 -15.08 -8.07
CA VAL A 391 -20.22 -13.65 -8.34
C VAL A 391 -19.71 -13.28 -9.73
N ILE A 392 -18.51 -13.72 -10.12
CA ILE A 392 -17.96 -13.52 -11.48
C ILE A 392 -18.94 -14.06 -12.51
N ASP A 393 -19.38 -15.30 -12.32
CA ASP A 393 -20.28 -15.97 -13.25
C ASP A 393 -21.65 -15.28 -13.32
N ALA A 394 -22.16 -14.77 -12.19
CA ALA A 394 -23.42 -14.06 -12.14
C ALA A 394 -23.35 -12.70 -12.85
N VAL A 395 -22.27 -11.94 -12.65
CA VAL A 395 -22.03 -10.68 -13.35
C VAL A 395 -21.89 -10.91 -14.86
N ALA A 396 -21.09 -11.90 -15.27
CA ALA A 396 -20.89 -12.22 -16.67
C ALA A 396 -22.20 -12.62 -17.38
N ARG A 397 -23.03 -13.46 -16.73
CA ARG A 397 -24.35 -13.83 -17.23
C ARG A 397 -25.29 -12.63 -17.33
N ALA A 398 -25.34 -11.78 -16.30
CA ALA A 398 -26.20 -10.60 -16.30
C ALA A 398 -25.82 -9.60 -17.40
N ALA A 399 -24.52 -9.45 -17.66
CA ALA A 399 -24.00 -8.60 -18.74
C ALA A 399 -24.03 -9.25 -20.13
N SER A 400 -24.48 -10.50 -20.27
CA SER A 400 -24.53 -11.24 -21.54
C SER A 400 -23.20 -11.27 -22.31
N VAL A 401 -22.06 -11.24 -21.60
CA VAL A 401 -20.71 -11.23 -22.20
C VAL A 401 -19.96 -12.56 -21.98
N SER A 402 -19.12 -12.91 -22.96
CA SER A 402 -18.19 -14.05 -22.93
C SER A 402 -16.91 -13.66 -23.68
N PRO A 403 -15.98 -12.90 -23.06
CA PRO A 403 -14.99 -13.38 -22.07
C PRO A 403 -15.19 -12.80 -20.64
N PRO A 404 -14.35 -13.12 -19.63
CA PRO A 404 -14.62 -12.77 -18.23
C PRO A 404 -14.49 -11.27 -17.92
N LEU A 405 -15.06 -10.90 -16.78
CA LEU A 405 -14.96 -9.59 -16.12
C LEU A 405 -13.52 -9.02 -16.17
N GLY A 406 -13.37 -7.86 -16.80
CA GLY A 406 -12.12 -7.12 -16.93
C GLY A 406 -11.52 -6.69 -15.59
N ARG A 407 -10.21 -6.52 -15.58
CA ARG A 407 -9.38 -6.21 -14.40
C ARG A 407 -8.38 -5.08 -14.66
N MET A 408 -8.72 -4.17 -15.58
CA MET A 408 -7.81 -3.09 -15.96
C MET A 408 -7.61 -2.07 -14.84
N LEU A 409 -8.60 -1.96 -13.94
CA LEU A 409 -8.52 -1.14 -12.74
C LEU A 409 -7.96 -1.95 -11.57
N ASP A 410 -6.96 -1.40 -10.87
CA ASP A 410 -6.57 -1.95 -9.57
C ASP A 410 -7.68 -1.72 -8.54
N SER A 411 -8.40 -2.80 -8.23
CA SER A 411 -9.58 -2.75 -7.36
C SER A 411 -9.29 -2.23 -5.95
N ALA A 412 -8.03 -2.27 -5.49
CA ALA A 412 -7.65 -1.83 -4.15
C ALA A 412 -7.41 -0.32 -4.06
N SER A 413 -7.08 0.35 -5.17
CA SER A 413 -6.60 1.74 -5.14
C SER A 413 -7.31 2.69 -6.11
N CYS A 414 -7.95 2.17 -7.16
CA CYS A 414 -8.52 3.01 -8.22
C CYS A 414 -9.56 4.02 -7.74
N VAL A 415 -10.34 3.69 -6.69
CA VAL A 415 -11.33 4.61 -6.11
C VAL A 415 -10.64 5.80 -5.47
N ALA A 416 -9.65 5.58 -4.59
CA ALA A 416 -8.90 6.65 -3.94
C ALA A 416 -8.12 7.49 -4.98
N GLN A 417 -7.44 6.85 -5.93
CA GLN A 417 -6.71 7.56 -7.00
C GLN A 417 -7.63 8.40 -7.89
N GLY A 418 -8.78 7.84 -8.28
CA GLY A 418 -9.79 8.55 -9.06
C GLY A 418 -10.39 9.73 -8.33
N ALA A 419 -10.57 9.61 -7.01
CA ALA A 419 -11.01 10.73 -6.19
C ALA A 419 -9.97 11.85 -6.11
N VAL A 420 -8.66 11.54 -6.07
CA VAL A 420 -7.59 12.56 -6.22
C VAL A 420 -7.67 13.20 -7.60
N PHE A 421 -7.87 12.42 -8.66
CA PHE A 421 -8.03 12.95 -10.02
C PHE A 421 -9.21 13.92 -10.13
N MET A 422 -10.36 13.57 -9.53
CA MET A 422 -11.51 14.46 -9.45
C MET A 422 -11.29 15.70 -8.58
N ALA A 423 -10.42 15.62 -7.56
CA ALA A 423 -10.09 16.75 -6.70
C ALA A 423 -9.33 17.87 -7.43
N GLN A 424 -8.60 17.52 -8.50
CA GLN A 424 -7.85 18.47 -9.34
C GLN A 424 -8.75 19.45 -10.10
N ALA A 425 -9.98 19.03 -10.43
CA ALA A 425 -10.96 19.85 -11.12
C ALA A 425 -11.97 20.46 -10.15
N ASP A 426 -12.53 21.62 -10.51
CA ASP A 426 -13.66 22.17 -9.78
C ASP A 426 -14.91 21.29 -9.92
N PRO A 427 -15.78 21.22 -8.89
CA PRO A 427 -16.91 20.30 -8.86
C PRO A 427 -17.80 20.33 -10.12
N ALA A 428 -17.98 21.52 -10.70
CA ALA A 428 -18.82 21.73 -11.88
C ALA A 428 -18.22 21.20 -13.20
N ASP A 429 -16.91 20.93 -13.23
CA ASP A 429 -16.17 20.48 -14.41
C ASP A 429 -15.60 19.07 -14.24
N ARG A 430 -15.94 18.39 -13.14
CA ARG A 430 -15.59 16.97 -12.91
C ARG A 430 -16.25 16.06 -13.96
N PRO A 431 -15.59 14.95 -14.32
CA PRO A 431 -16.24 13.92 -15.12
C PRO A 431 -17.48 13.40 -14.40
N PHE A 432 -18.52 13.05 -15.16
CA PHE A 432 -19.80 12.52 -14.67
C PHE A 432 -20.64 13.48 -13.80
N ALA A 433 -20.23 14.75 -13.68
CA ALA A 433 -21.09 15.77 -13.08
C ALA A 433 -22.44 15.84 -13.84
N PRO A 434 -23.58 16.01 -13.14
CA PRO A 434 -24.86 16.17 -13.80
C PRO A 434 -24.81 17.35 -14.78
N ALA A 435 -25.49 17.20 -15.93
CA ALA A 435 -25.50 18.24 -16.97
C ALA A 435 -25.88 19.60 -16.36
N LYS A 436 -25.15 20.67 -16.70
CA LYS A 436 -25.46 22.04 -16.27
C LYS A 436 -26.89 22.38 -16.70
N GLU A 437 -27.86 22.26 -15.81
CA GLU A 437 -29.19 22.84 -16.02
C GLU A 437 -29.00 24.35 -16.23
N ALA A 438 -29.67 24.92 -17.23
CA ALA A 438 -29.62 26.36 -17.46
C ALA A 438 -29.94 27.09 -16.14
N PRO A 439 -29.20 28.14 -15.77
CA PRO A 439 -29.39 28.80 -14.49
C PRO A 439 -30.82 29.30 -14.39
N VAL A 440 -31.66 28.58 -13.65
CA VAL A 440 -32.95 29.09 -13.22
C VAL A 440 -32.61 30.20 -12.25
N LEU A 441 -32.85 31.45 -12.65
CA LEU A 441 -32.79 32.62 -11.77
C LEU A 441 -33.73 32.38 -10.58
N ARG A 442 -33.21 31.75 -9.52
CA ARG A 442 -33.90 31.64 -8.25
C ARG A 442 -33.73 32.97 -7.54
N THR A 443 -34.85 33.62 -7.28
CA THR A 443 -34.95 34.80 -6.41
C THR A 443 -34.22 34.55 -5.10
N SER A 444 -33.61 35.59 -4.54
CA SER A 444 -32.89 35.54 -3.25
C SER A 444 -33.71 34.82 -2.18
N CYS A 445 -33.20 33.68 -1.73
CA CYS A 445 -33.76 32.90 -0.63
C CYS A 445 -33.66 33.71 0.68
N SER A 446 -34.77 33.90 1.41
CA SER A 446 -34.75 34.57 2.71
C SER A 446 -34.04 33.71 3.76
N ASP A 447 -33.55 34.30 4.86
CA ASP A 447 -32.89 33.54 5.92
C ASP A 447 -33.82 32.51 6.57
N GLU A 448 -35.13 32.77 6.63
CA GLU A 448 -36.15 31.81 7.09
C GLU A 448 -36.31 30.64 6.10
N GLN A 449 -36.21 30.88 4.79
CA GLN A 449 -36.23 29.82 3.78
C GLN A 449 -34.93 29.01 3.78
N ARG A 450 -33.78 29.63 4.08
CA ARG A 450 -32.51 28.92 4.30
C ARG A 450 -32.58 28.04 5.53
N GLU A 451 -33.17 28.54 6.62
CA GLU A 451 -33.36 27.78 7.85
C GLU A 451 -34.34 26.62 7.66
N ALA A 452 -35.45 26.84 6.95
CA ALA A 452 -36.37 25.77 6.58
C ALA A 452 -35.76 24.74 5.61
N LEU A 453 -34.84 25.16 4.73
CA LEU A 453 -34.09 24.24 3.87
C LEU A 453 -33.09 23.41 4.68
N ARG A 454 -32.37 24.06 5.62
CA ARG A 454 -31.44 23.42 6.57
C ARG A 454 -32.16 22.40 7.45
N SER A 455 -33.37 22.72 7.93
CA SER A 455 -34.20 21.80 8.72
C SER A 455 -34.65 20.55 7.94
N HIS A 456 -34.55 20.56 6.61
CA HIS A 456 -34.81 19.42 5.73
C HIS A 456 -33.51 18.72 5.25
N THR A 457 -32.33 19.24 5.59
CA THR A 457 -31.06 18.57 5.32
C THR A 457 -30.73 17.57 6.42
N ALA A 458 -30.13 16.43 6.08
CA ALA A 458 -29.69 15.44 7.06
C ALA A 458 -28.42 15.85 7.85
N ARG A 459 -28.01 17.13 7.78
CA ARG A 459 -26.83 17.67 8.46
C ARG A 459 -27.14 18.01 9.91
N LEU A 460 -26.11 17.95 10.74
CA LEU A 460 -26.18 18.38 12.13
C LEU A 460 -26.35 19.90 12.24
N ALA A 461 -27.01 20.36 13.30
CA ALA A 461 -27.05 21.78 13.63
C ALA A 461 -25.64 22.30 13.98
N ASP A 462 -25.36 23.57 13.67
CA ASP A 462 -24.03 24.17 13.81
C ASP A 462 -23.50 24.07 15.26
N ASP A 463 -24.37 24.20 16.27
CA ASP A 463 -24.00 24.06 17.69
C ASP A 463 -23.67 22.62 18.09
N VAL A 464 -24.35 21.64 17.49
CA VAL A 464 -24.06 20.22 17.70
C VAL A 464 -22.73 19.90 17.03
N LEU A 465 -22.55 20.31 15.79
CA LEU A 465 -21.33 20.07 15.03
C LEU A 465 -20.10 20.66 15.75
N ALA A 466 -20.19 21.91 16.23
CA ALA A 466 -19.12 22.54 16.99
C ALA A 466 -18.77 21.77 18.27
N ARG A 467 -19.77 21.25 18.99
CA ARG A 467 -19.54 20.40 20.18
C ARG A 467 -18.85 19.09 19.82
N LEU A 468 -19.25 18.45 18.72
CA LEU A 468 -18.64 17.20 18.27
C LEU A 468 -17.20 17.40 17.81
N THR A 469 -16.90 18.49 17.09
CA THR A 469 -15.52 18.85 16.70
C THR A 469 -14.66 19.10 17.93
N ALA A 470 -15.13 19.91 18.89
CA ALA A 470 -14.37 20.15 20.12
C ALA A 470 -14.10 18.85 20.92
N ARG A 471 -15.08 17.95 20.98
CA ARG A 471 -14.91 16.63 21.60
C ARG A 471 -13.91 15.76 20.84
N GLU A 472 -13.92 15.79 19.51
CA GLU A 472 -12.95 15.05 18.70
C GLU A 472 -11.53 15.60 18.88
N ASP A 473 -11.36 16.91 19.04
CA ASP A 473 -10.05 17.52 19.35
C ASP A 473 -9.54 17.08 20.73
N GLU A 474 -10.41 17.00 21.75
CA GLU A 474 -10.06 16.44 23.06
C GLU A 474 -9.59 14.99 22.95
N LEU A 475 -10.34 14.16 22.21
CA LEU A 475 -10.01 12.74 22.04
C LEU A 475 -8.70 12.56 21.27
N GLN A 476 -8.48 13.34 20.20
CA GLN A 476 -7.21 13.33 19.46
C GLN A 476 -6.03 13.70 20.36
N LYS A 477 -6.19 14.67 21.26
CA LYS A 477 -5.15 15.04 22.21
C LYS A 477 -4.83 13.89 23.18
N VAL A 478 -5.85 13.19 23.67
CA VAL A 478 -5.65 11.99 24.51
C VAL A 478 -4.91 10.89 23.73
N ASP A 479 -5.28 10.67 22.47
CA ASP A 479 -4.62 9.70 21.59
C ASP A 479 -3.13 10.07 21.38
N GLU A 480 -2.84 11.36 21.16
CA GLU A 480 -1.49 11.90 20.97
C GLU A 480 -0.64 11.84 22.23
N ASP A 481 -1.18 12.21 23.39
CA ASP A 481 -0.50 12.15 24.68
C ASP A 481 -0.12 10.70 25.03
N ALA A 482 -1.02 9.74 24.75
CA ALA A 482 -0.75 8.32 24.95
C ALA A 482 0.32 7.77 24.00
N ALA A 483 0.30 8.17 22.72
CA ALA A 483 1.33 7.81 21.75
C ALA A 483 2.70 8.38 22.15
N ALA A 484 2.76 9.66 22.53
CA ALA A 484 3.98 10.32 22.97
C ALA A 484 4.57 9.66 24.24
N ARG A 485 3.71 9.26 25.18
CA ARG A 485 4.13 8.49 26.36
C ARG A 485 4.74 7.15 25.97
N GLY A 486 4.08 6.40 25.08
CA GLY A 486 4.57 5.11 24.57
C GLY A 486 5.92 5.24 23.86
N GLU A 487 6.09 6.28 23.02
CA GLU A 487 7.37 6.59 22.37
C GLU A 487 8.47 6.92 23.38
N ALA A 488 8.17 7.72 24.41
CA ALA A 488 9.12 8.05 25.47
C ALA A 488 9.54 6.80 26.28
N PHE A 489 8.59 5.92 26.62
CA PHE A 489 8.89 4.65 27.28
C PHE A 489 9.76 3.75 26.39
N ASN A 490 9.38 3.56 25.12
CA ASN A 490 10.16 2.76 24.17
C ASN A 490 11.58 3.32 23.99
N ALA A 491 11.75 4.65 23.98
CA ALA A 491 13.07 5.28 23.90
C ALA A 491 13.93 5.00 25.14
N LEU A 492 13.32 4.98 26.34
CA LEU A 492 13.99 4.59 27.57
C LEU A 492 14.40 3.12 27.56
N GLU A 493 13.46 2.23 27.29
CA GLU A 493 13.71 0.78 27.23
C GLU A 493 14.76 0.43 26.19
N ALA A 494 14.66 1.01 24.98
CA ALA A 494 15.63 0.79 23.91
C ALA A 494 17.04 1.20 24.32
N TYR A 495 17.19 2.33 25.02
CA TYR A 495 18.49 2.79 25.52
C TYR A 495 19.05 1.83 26.58
N VAL A 496 18.23 1.37 27.52
CA VAL A 496 18.62 0.38 28.54
C VAL A 496 19.11 -0.91 27.88
N LEU A 497 18.32 -1.46 26.96
CA LEU A 497 18.65 -2.69 26.24
C LEU A 497 19.91 -2.54 25.37
N GLU A 498 20.06 -1.42 24.67
CA GLU A 498 21.24 -1.13 23.87
C GLU A 498 22.51 -1.13 24.72
N MET A 499 22.51 -0.39 25.82
CA MET A 499 23.69 -0.26 26.69
C MET A 499 24.01 -1.58 27.44
N LYS A 500 23.00 -2.35 27.85
CA LYS A 500 23.20 -3.70 28.39
C LYS A 500 23.71 -4.68 27.34
N GLY A 501 23.26 -4.55 26.10
CA GLY A 501 23.81 -5.28 24.96
C GLY A 501 25.30 -5.01 24.76
N VAL A 502 25.73 -3.75 24.89
CA VAL A 502 27.16 -3.36 24.87
C VAL A 502 27.94 -4.03 26.01
N LEU A 503 27.43 -4.01 27.24
CA LEU A 503 28.05 -4.68 28.41
C LEU A 503 28.25 -6.18 28.20
N SER A 504 27.31 -6.84 27.52
CA SER A 504 27.39 -8.27 27.22
C SER A 504 28.34 -8.64 26.07
N GLY A 505 29.04 -7.64 25.50
CA GLY A 505 29.98 -7.83 24.39
C GLY A 505 29.35 -7.71 23.01
N GLY A 506 28.13 -7.18 22.90
CA GLY A 506 27.45 -6.96 21.62
C GLY A 506 28.06 -5.86 20.75
N ARG A 507 28.90 -4.99 21.32
CA ARG A 507 29.66 -3.95 20.58
C ARG A 507 31.05 -3.73 21.18
N ALA A 508 31.90 -3.01 20.45
CA ALA A 508 33.23 -2.61 20.89
C ALA A 508 33.19 -1.77 22.18
N HIS A 509 34.31 -1.77 22.92
CA HIS A 509 34.52 -1.03 24.16
C HIS A 509 33.60 -1.39 25.34
N GLY A 510 32.83 -2.48 25.26
CA GLY A 510 31.89 -2.85 26.33
C GLY A 510 32.51 -3.05 27.71
N ASN A 511 33.79 -3.45 27.77
CA ASN A 511 34.54 -3.54 29.03
C ASN A 511 34.75 -2.18 29.74
N LYS A 512 34.61 -1.06 29.03
CA LYS A 512 34.71 0.30 29.57
C LYS A 512 33.38 0.82 30.12
N LEU A 513 32.29 0.06 29.97
CA LEU A 513 30.95 0.44 30.40
C LEU A 513 30.57 -0.19 31.76
N GLU A 514 31.42 -1.03 32.35
CA GLU A 514 31.10 -1.85 33.53
C GLU A 514 30.63 -1.02 34.74
N ALA A 515 31.14 0.21 34.92
CA ALA A 515 30.72 1.10 36.01
C ALA A 515 29.25 1.55 35.91
N ALA A 516 28.66 1.50 34.71
CA ALA A 516 27.25 1.83 34.49
C ALA A 516 26.29 0.64 34.72
N ARG A 517 26.79 -0.58 34.96
CA ARG A 517 25.96 -1.80 35.10
C ARG A 517 24.83 -1.64 36.12
N SER A 518 25.16 -1.17 37.32
CA SER A 518 24.16 -1.00 38.39
C SER A 518 23.10 0.05 38.05
N LEU A 519 23.45 1.10 37.30
CA LEU A 519 22.50 2.14 36.87
C LEU A 519 21.54 1.58 35.83
N LEU A 520 22.06 0.80 34.88
CA LEU A 520 21.26 0.16 33.84
C LEU A 520 20.34 -0.92 34.41
N ASP A 521 20.81 -1.72 35.37
CA ASP A 521 20.00 -2.71 36.08
C ASP A 521 18.87 -2.03 36.86
N SER A 522 19.16 -0.94 37.57
CA SER A 522 18.14 -0.18 38.30
C SER A 522 17.11 0.48 37.38
N ALA A 523 17.53 0.93 36.20
CA ALA A 523 16.62 1.49 35.20
C ALA A 523 15.73 0.42 34.56
N GLU A 524 16.28 -0.77 34.29
CA GLU A 524 15.49 -1.92 33.84
C GLU A 524 14.45 -2.32 34.88
N ASP A 525 14.85 -2.48 36.14
CA ASP A 525 13.92 -2.80 37.24
C ASP A 525 12.81 -1.75 37.35
N TRP A 526 13.15 -0.46 37.18
CA TRP A 526 12.18 0.61 37.17
C TRP A 526 11.19 0.51 36.00
N CYS A 527 11.62 0.13 34.80
CA CYS A 527 10.73 -0.04 33.65
C CYS A 527 9.58 -1.04 33.92
N TYR A 528 9.82 -2.04 34.78
CA TYR A 528 8.82 -3.06 35.19
C TYR A 528 8.08 -2.73 36.49
N SER A 529 8.19 -1.49 36.99
CA SER A 529 7.53 -1.06 38.24
C SER A 529 6.21 -0.34 37.98
N ASP A 530 5.32 -0.33 38.99
CA ASP A 530 4.07 0.45 38.98
C ASP A 530 4.34 1.96 38.77
N ASP A 531 5.50 2.46 39.20
CA ASP A 531 5.92 3.86 39.00
C ASP A 531 6.11 4.19 37.51
N SER A 532 6.63 3.25 36.74
CA SER A 532 6.77 3.38 35.27
C SER A 532 5.40 3.34 34.58
N GLU A 533 4.50 2.47 35.05
CA GLU A 533 3.13 2.42 34.55
C GLU A 533 2.34 3.71 34.82
N ALA A 534 2.63 4.39 35.93
CA ALA A 534 2.02 5.69 36.27
C ALA A 534 2.75 6.90 35.65
N ALA A 535 3.97 6.72 35.13
CA ALA A 535 4.80 7.82 34.65
C ALA A 535 4.22 8.47 33.38
N ASN A 536 4.20 9.80 33.37
CA ASN A 536 3.84 10.60 32.21
C ASN A 536 5.04 10.80 31.25
N THR A 537 4.79 11.40 30.09
CA THR A 537 5.79 11.64 29.05
C THR A 537 6.99 12.44 29.55
N GLU A 538 6.77 13.46 30.38
CA GLU A 538 7.85 14.30 30.93
C GLU A 538 8.73 13.51 31.91
N GLN A 539 8.12 12.69 32.77
CA GLN A 539 8.82 11.84 33.73
C GLN A 539 9.66 10.77 33.02
N LEU A 540 9.12 10.11 32.00
CA LEU A 540 9.86 9.14 31.17
C LEU A 540 11.04 9.79 30.45
N THR A 541 10.81 10.95 29.84
CA THR A 541 11.87 11.71 29.16
C THR A 541 12.95 12.17 30.14
N ALA A 542 12.56 12.64 31.34
CA ALA A 542 13.48 13.03 32.39
C ALA A 542 14.29 11.83 32.91
N LYS A 543 13.66 10.66 33.08
CA LYS A 543 14.32 9.42 33.49
C LYS A 543 15.36 8.96 32.47
N LEU A 544 15.04 9.05 31.17
CA LEU A 544 15.99 8.78 30.10
C LEU A 544 17.16 9.77 30.11
N ALA A 545 16.89 11.07 30.30
CA ALA A 545 17.94 12.09 30.37
C ALA A 545 18.87 11.88 31.58
N GLU A 546 18.30 11.60 32.75
CA GLU A 546 19.03 11.25 33.98
C GLU A 546 19.92 10.01 33.75
N LEU A 547 19.35 8.95 33.18
CA LEU A 547 20.08 7.72 32.90
C LEU A 547 21.23 7.97 31.91
N ARG A 548 20.99 8.69 30.81
CA ARG A 548 22.03 9.04 29.84
C ARG A 548 23.18 9.81 30.47
N SER A 549 22.86 10.84 31.25
CA SER A 549 23.86 11.64 31.95
C SER A 549 24.64 10.80 32.97
N GLY A 550 23.96 9.95 33.74
CA GLY A 550 24.60 9.09 34.73
C GLY A 550 25.52 8.04 34.10
N VAL A 551 25.13 7.46 32.96
CA VAL A 551 25.97 6.53 32.21
C VAL A 551 27.19 7.23 31.61
N GLU A 552 27.04 8.45 31.08
CA GLU A 552 28.15 9.25 30.55
C GLU A 552 29.14 9.67 31.64
N GLU A 553 28.64 10.11 32.79
CA GLU A 553 29.49 10.46 33.95
C GLU A 553 30.23 9.24 34.53
N ALA A 554 29.56 8.08 34.59
CA ALA A 554 30.17 6.87 35.11
C ALA A 554 31.20 6.25 34.17
N CYS A 555 31.09 6.46 32.85
CA CYS A 555 31.88 5.77 31.83
C CYS A 555 32.39 6.71 30.71
N PRO A 556 33.13 7.79 31.03
CA PRO A 556 33.62 8.74 30.01
C PRO A 556 34.55 8.06 28.99
N ASP A 557 35.40 7.13 29.44
CA ASP A 557 36.34 6.38 28.59
C ASP A 557 35.65 5.55 27.50
N TYR A 558 34.40 5.13 27.73
CA TYR A 558 33.59 4.44 26.72
C TYR A 558 33.18 5.42 25.62
N PHE A 559 32.59 6.55 25.99
CA PHE A 559 32.11 7.55 25.04
C PHE A 559 33.25 8.21 24.27
N ASP A 560 34.39 8.44 24.90
CA ASP A 560 35.61 8.90 24.24
C ASP A 560 36.06 7.93 23.15
N ALA A 561 36.11 6.62 23.47
CA ALA A 561 36.52 5.61 22.51
C ALA A 561 35.53 5.42 21.35
N VAL A 562 34.22 5.51 21.64
CA VAL A 562 33.17 5.50 20.61
C VAL A 562 33.26 6.73 19.71
N ARG A 563 33.52 7.91 20.29
CA ARG A 563 33.73 9.15 19.53
C ARG A 563 34.97 9.06 18.64
N GLU A 564 36.09 8.57 19.15
CA GLU A 564 37.30 8.32 18.35
C GLU A 564 37.04 7.34 17.19
N ASP A 565 36.30 6.25 17.44
CA ASP A 565 35.93 5.30 16.38
C ASP A 565 35.06 5.95 15.31
N ARG A 566 34.09 6.78 15.72
CA ARG A 566 33.24 7.53 14.82
C ARG A 566 34.03 8.53 13.99
N GLU A 567 34.90 9.31 14.61
CA GLU A 567 35.77 10.27 13.91
C GLU A 567 36.72 9.57 12.94
N ARG A 568 37.28 8.41 13.33
CA ARG A 568 38.07 7.56 12.42
C ARG A 568 37.25 7.08 11.23
N LEU A 569 36.03 6.63 11.45
CA LEU A 569 35.14 6.17 10.39
C LEU A 569 34.75 7.33 9.46
N GLU A 570 34.34 8.47 10.00
CA GLU A 570 34.00 9.68 9.23
C GLU A 570 35.20 10.20 8.43
N ALA A 571 36.40 10.21 9.01
CA ALA A 571 37.63 10.56 8.31
C ALA A 571 37.95 9.57 7.18
N THR A 572 37.70 8.28 7.41
CA THR A 572 37.89 7.23 6.37
C THR A 572 36.90 7.43 5.24
N LEU A 573 35.60 7.57 5.53
CA LEU A 573 34.56 7.82 4.52
C LEU A 573 34.78 9.12 3.77
N LYS A 574 35.23 10.17 4.46
CA LYS A 574 35.58 11.45 3.83
C LYS A 574 36.81 11.29 2.94
N ALA A 575 37.85 10.59 3.38
CA ALA A 575 39.02 10.29 2.56
C ALA A 575 38.66 9.43 1.35
N GLU A 576 37.76 8.45 1.49
CA GLU A 576 37.22 7.65 0.39
C GLU A 576 36.41 8.52 -0.58
N SER A 577 35.54 9.39 -0.08
CA SER A 577 34.77 10.33 -0.90
C SER A 577 35.65 11.36 -1.59
N GLU A 578 36.69 11.87 -0.93
CA GLU A 578 37.66 12.81 -1.49
C GLU A 578 38.59 12.13 -2.47
N ALA A 579 39.00 10.88 -2.22
CA ALA A 579 39.75 10.06 -3.16
C ALA A 579 38.90 9.71 -4.39
N GLU A 580 37.60 9.46 -4.23
CA GLU A 580 36.68 9.28 -5.34
C GLU A 580 36.45 10.59 -6.09
N ALA A 581 36.25 11.71 -5.39
CA ALA A 581 36.14 13.03 -6.00
C ALA A 581 37.46 13.48 -6.68
N ALA A 582 38.60 13.09 -6.14
CA ALA A 582 39.93 13.33 -6.70
C ALA A 582 40.20 12.40 -7.89
N ARG A 583 39.74 11.15 -7.87
CA ARG A 583 39.68 10.28 -9.07
C ARG A 583 38.83 10.93 -10.15
N VAL A 584 37.64 11.41 -9.80
CA VAL A 584 36.73 12.13 -10.71
C VAL A 584 37.36 13.43 -11.23
N LYS A 585 38.17 14.14 -10.44
CA LYS A 585 38.91 15.35 -10.87
C LYS A 585 40.18 15.05 -11.69
N LEU A 586 40.92 13.99 -11.37
CA LEU A 586 42.09 13.50 -12.14
C LEU A 586 41.67 12.87 -13.46
N GLU A 587 40.47 12.31 -13.53
CA GLU A 587 39.79 11.90 -14.76
C GLU A 587 39.30 13.11 -15.59
N GLY A 588 39.54 14.36 -15.12
CA GLY A 588 39.17 15.59 -15.80
C GLY A 588 37.66 15.81 -15.82
N LYS A 589 37.23 17.07 -15.97
CA LYS A 589 35.90 17.36 -16.54
C LYS A 589 35.94 16.95 -18.03
N ASP A 590 36.03 15.66 -18.30
CA ASP A 590 35.98 15.12 -19.65
C ASP A 590 34.69 14.33 -19.80
N ASP A 591 33.77 14.97 -20.54
CA ASP A 591 32.63 14.41 -21.27
C ASP A 591 32.01 13.10 -20.74
N HIS A 592 30.73 13.18 -20.40
CA HIS A 592 29.84 12.04 -20.14
C HIS A 592 29.64 11.16 -21.40
N ASP A 593 30.72 10.61 -21.96
CA ASP A 593 30.67 9.67 -23.05
C ASP A 593 31.60 8.47 -22.80
N GLN A 594 31.16 7.58 -21.89
CA GLN A 594 31.75 6.25 -21.66
C GLN A 594 31.74 5.34 -22.92
N ARG A 595 31.30 5.85 -24.07
CA ARG A 595 31.40 5.22 -25.39
C ARG A 595 32.85 5.11 -25.91
N ARG A 596 33.83 5.85 -25.36
CA ARG A 596 35.21 5.94 -25.91
C ARG A 596 36.37 5.35 -25.06
N LEU A 597 36.11 4.56 -24.00
CA LEU A 597 37.20 3.89 -23.25
C LEU A 597 38.00 2.94 -24.16
N LYS A 598 39.33 3.03 -24.09
CA LYS A 598 40.24 2.14 -24.83
C LYS A 598 40.08 0.70 -24.34
N TYR A 599 40.34 -0.26 -25.24
CA TYR A 599 40.20 -1.70 -24.97
C TYR A 599 40.75 -2.17 -23.60
N PRO A 600 42.03 -1.90 -23.23
CA PRO A 600 42.59 -2.42 -21.98
C PRO A 600 41.93 -1.84 -20.72
N GLU A 601 41.48 -0.58 -20.76
CA GLU A 601 40.84 0.08 -19.62
C GLU A 601 39.40 -0.44 -19.42
N ARG A 602 38.68 -0.65 -20.53
CA ARG A 602 37.35 -1.24 -20.50
C ARG A 602 37.40 -2.70 -20.06
N MET A 603 38.38 -3.47 -20.56
CA MET A 603 38.57 -4.86 -20.16
C MET A 603 38.93 -4.99 -18.68
N LYS A 604 39.72 -4.07 -18.12
CA LYS A 604 39.99 -4.02 -16.68
C LYS A 604 38.70 -3.85 -15.85
N LYS A 605 37.76 -3.02 -16.31
CA LYS A 605 36.45 -2.86 -15.64
C LYS A 605 35.56 -4.09 -15.75
N VAL A 606 35.56 -4.76 -16.90
CA VAL A 606 34.86 -6.04 -17.08
C VAL A 606 35.39 -7.08 -16.09
N MET A 607 36.71 -7.23 -16.01
CA MET A 607 37.35 -8.21 -15.12
C MET A 607 37.15 -7.88 -13.65
N LEU A 608 37.25 -6.61 -13.24
CA LEU A 608 36.98 -6.20 -11.86
C LEU A 608 35.57 -6.59 -11.41
N ASN A 609 34.55 -6.26 -12.20
CA ASN A 609 33.16 -6.60 -11.88
C ASN A 609 32.92 -8.13 -11.92
N LYS A 610 33.59 -8.83 -12.83
CA LYS A 610 33.56 -10.30 -12.89
C LYS A 610 34.09 -10.90 -11.60
N ASP A 611 35.26 -10.47 -11.14
CA ASP A 611 35.96 -11.03 -9.97
C ASP A 611 35.24 -10.67 -8.66
N GLU A 612 34.74 -9.45 -8.51
CA GLU A 612 33.87 -9.04 -7.40
C GLU A 612 32.61 -9.92 -7.33
N GLY A 613 31.95 -10.14 -8.47
CA GLY A 613 30.79 -11.03 -8.54
C GLY A 613 31.13 -12.48 -8.15
N VAL A 614 32.33 -12.97 -8.50
CA VAL A 614 32.79 -14.29 -8.05
C VAL A 614 33.02 -14.34 -6.54
N GLY A 615 33.58 -13.28 -5.93
CA GLY A 615 33.73 -13.16 -4.48
C GLY A 615 32.38 -13.23 -3.77
N LEU A 616 31.46 -12.35 -4.15
CA LEU A 616 30.10 -12.28 -3.59
C LEU A 616 29.32 -13.58 -3.74
N PHE A 617 29.49 -14.28 -4.87
CA PHE A 617 28.86 -15.58 -5.09
C PHE A 617 29.38 -16.67 -4.12
N LYS A 618 30.67 -16.61 -3.74
CA LYS A 618 31.25 -17.53 -2.73
C LYS A 618 30.72 -17.20 -1.33
N ASP A 619 30.52 -15.92 -1.03
CA ASP A 619 30.02 -15.43 0.26
C ASP A 619 28.50 -15.65 0.44
N GLY A 620 27.82 -16.22 -0.56
CA GLY A 620 26.40 -16.52 -0.51
C GLY A 620 25.49 -15.39 -0.98
N ASN A 621 26.03 -14.22 -1.33
CA ASN A 621 25.28 -13.04 -1.74
C ASN A 621 24.96 -13.07 -3.25
N MET A 622 24.01 -13.95 -3.61
CA MET A 622 23.69 -14.27 -5.02
C MET A 622 23.15 -13.08 -5.81
N GLU A 623 22.30 -12.24 -5.21
CA GLU A 623 21.66 -11.12 -5.91
C GLU A 623 22.65 -10.00 -6.24
N VAL A 624 23.53 -9.66 -5.29
CA VAL A 624 24.58 -8.66 -5.52
C VAL A 624 25.62 -9.19 -6.51
N ALA A 625 25.94 -10.50 -6.47
CA ALA A 625 26.80 -11.14 -7.46
C ALA A 625 26.23 -11.04 -8.89
N ILE A 626 24.92 -11.26 -9.06
CA ILE A 626 24.24 -11.09 -10.35
C ILE A 626 24.34 -9.65 -10.85
N SER A 627 24.10 -8.66 -9.98
CA SER A 627 24.22 -7.24 -10.35
C SER A 627 25.63 -6.86 -10.82
N ARG A 628 26.67 -7.42 -10.19
CA ARG A 628 28.07 -7.20 -10.64
C ARG A 628 28.33 -7.82 -12.01
N TRP A 629 27.83 -9.03 -12.27
CA TRP A 629 27.99 -9.64 -13.59
C TRP A 629 27.18 -8.93 -14.69
N ASP A 630 26.02 -8.35 -14.36
CA ASP A 630 25.25 -7.52 -15.30
C ASP A 630 26.03 -6.25 -15.68
N LYS A 631 26.65 -5.58 -14.70
CA LYS A 631 27.55 -4.44 -14.97
C LYS A 631 28.76 -4.85 -15.84
N ALA A 632 29.30 -6.05 -15.64
CA ALA A 632 30.36 -6.57 -16.50
C ALA A 632 29.88 -6.80 -17.94
N LEU A 633 28.68 -7.35 -18.13
CA LEU A 633 28.05 -7.55 -19.44
C LEU A 633 27.78 -6.22 -20.15
N ASP A 634 27.27 -5.21 -19.44
CA ASP A 634 27.07 -3.86 -19.98
C ASP A 634 28.38 -3.23 -20.48
N HIS A 635 29.50 -3.48 -19.78
CA HIS A 635 30.81 -3.04 -20.24
C HIS A 635 31.28 -3.83 -21.47
N CYS A 636 30.96 -5.12 -21.56
CA CYS A 636 31.25 -5.95 -22.73
C CYS A 636 30.44 -5.56 -23.99
N GLU A 637 29.32 -4.87 -23.87
CA GLU A 637 28.53 -4.36 -25.01
C GLU A 637 29.05 -3.02 -25.56
N LYS A 638 29.89 -2.33 -24.80
CA LYS A 638 30.39 -0.99 -25.12
C LYS A 638 31.77 -0.98 -25.79
N PHE A 639 32.28 -2.14 -26.21
CA PHE A 639 33.49 -2.21 -27.02
C PHE A 639 33.19 -1.82 -28.47
N VAL A 640 33.99 -0.90 -29.01
CA VAL A 640 33.89 -0.39 -30.40
C VAL A 640 35.27 -0.57 -31.04
N ASP A 641 35.32 -0.90 -32.33
CA ASP A 641 36.57 -1.08 -33.12
C ASP A 641 37.54 -2.15 -32.56
N VAL A 642 37.03 -3.34 -32.22
CA VAL A 642 37.82 -4.45 -31.68
C VAL A 642 38.43 -5.33 -32.77
N SER A 643 39.66 -5.79 -32.54
CA SER A 643 40.28 -6.81 -33.40
C SER A 643 39.58 -8.18 -33.26
N PRO A 644 39.73 -9.09 -34.23
CA PRO A 644 39.17 -10.45 -34.11
C PRO A 644 39.63 -11.19 -32.84
N GLU A 645 40.87 -10.98 -32.41
CA GLU A 645 41.44 -11.56 -31.18
C GLU A 645 40.77 -10.99 -29.92
N GLN A 646 40.55 -9.67 -29.90
CA GLN A 646 39.86 -8.98 -28.82
C GLN A 646 38.38 -9.37 -28.74
N GLN A 647 37.73 -9.55 -29.89
CA GLN A 647 36.35 -10.03 -29.95
C GLN A 647 36.22 -11.46 -29.41
N ALA A 648 37.22 -12.32 -29.66
CA ALA A 648 37.26 -13.67 -29.09
C ALA A 648 37.46 -13.64 -27.56
N GLU A 649 38.32 -12.75 -27.04
CA GLU A 649 38.51 -12.55 -25.61
C GLU A 649 37.22 -12.05 -24.93
N ILE A 650 36.56 -11.03 -25.49
CA ILE A 650 35.27 -10.53 -25.00
C ILE A 650 34.22 -11.64 -24.99
N SER A 651 34.13 -12.43 -26.06
CA SER A 651 33.16 -13.52 -26.18
C SER A 651 33.41 -14.61 -25.14
N SER A 652 34.67 -14.95 -24.87
CA SER A 652 35.07 -15.88 -23.80
C SER A 652 34.68 -15.36 -22.41
N VAL A 653 34.86 -14.06 -22.16
CA VAL A 653 34.47 -13.43 -20.90
C VAL A 653 32.94 -13.38 -20.74
N LYS A 654 32.20 -13.00 -21.80
CA LYS A 654 30.72 -13.03 -21.82
C LYS A 654 30.19 -14.44 -21.54
N LEU A 655 30.77 -15.47 -22.16
CA LEU A 655 30.41 -16.87 -21.91
C LEU A 655 30.55 -17.21 -20.42
N SER A 656 31.69 -16.85 -19.80
CA SER A 656 31.91 -17.06 -18.37
C SER A 656 30.90 -16.30 -17.48
N LEU A 657 30.54 -15.07 -17.84
CA LEU A 657 29.58 -14.25 -17.08
C LEU A 657 28.17 -14.84 -17.14
N PHE A 658 27.70 -15.22 -18.32
CA PHE A 658 26.39 -15.86 -18.50
C PHE A 658 26.29 -17.20 -17.77
N LEU A 659 27.36 -18.00 -17.81
CA LEU A 659 27.46 -19.25 -17.05
C LEU A 659 27.33 -19.00 -15.54
N ASN A 660 28.05 -18.01 -14.99
CA ASN A 660 27.99 -17.66 -13.58
C ASN A 660 26.59 -17.14 -13.17
N LYS A 661 26.01 -16.25 -13.98
CA LYS A 661 24.66 -15.69 -13.77
C LYS A 661 23.60 -16.79 -13.78
N SER A 662 23.66 -17.74 -14.72
CA SER A 662 22.73 -18.87 -14.78
C SER A 662 22.84 -19.75 -13.51
N GLN A 663 24.06 -20.00 -13.02
CA GLN A 663 24.26 -20.77 -11.79
C GLN A 663 23.70 -20.08 -10.54
N ALA A 664 23.90 -18.77 -10.40
CA ALA A 664 23.36 -18.00 -9.26
C ALA A 664 21.83 -17.97 -9.26
N ASN A 665 21.24 -17.74 -10.44
CA ASN A 665 19.78 -17.74 -10.59
C ASN A 665 19.16 -19.14 -10.32
N LEU A 666 19.86 -20.23 -10.67
CA LEU A 666 19.46 -21.60 -10.32
C LEU A 666 19.50 -21.90 -8.82
N LYS A 667 20.43 -21.26 -8.09
CA LYS A 667 20.55 -21.38 -6.63
C LYS A 667 19.43 -20.61 -5.91
N LEU A 668 19.03 -19.45 -6.42
CA LEU A 668 17.89 -18.67 -5.88
C LEU A 668 16.55 -19.41 -6.02
N ALA A 669 16.37 -20.18 -7.09
CA ALA A 669 15.24 -21.10 -7.29
C ALA A 669 13.81 -20.50 -7.13
N THR A 670 13.65 -19.19 -7.32
CA THR A 670 12.34 -18.52 -7.44
C THR A 670 11.81 -18.59 -8.87
N GLU A 671 10.50 -18.41 -9.09
CA GLU A 671 9.93 -18.44 -10.45
C GLU A 671 10.61 -17.44 -11.40
N ILE A 672 10.89 -16.23 -10.91
CA ILE A 672 11.55 -15.16 -11.68
C ILE A 672 13.02 -15.52 -11.94
N SER A 673 13.74 -16.02 -10.92
CA SER A 673 15.14 -16.39 -11.09
C SER A 673 15.31 -17.61 -12.01
N LEU A 674 14.36 -18.55 -12.05
CA LEU A 674 14.41 -19.68 -12.97
C LEU A 674 14.29 -19.23 -14.45
N LYS A 675 13.42 -18.26 -14.75
CA LYS A 675 13.35 -17.64 -16.10
C LYS A 675 14.67 -16.97 -16.47
N ARG A 676 15.24 -16.16 -15.56
CA ARG A 676 16.55 -15.51 -15.75
C ARG A 676 17.70 -16.50 -15.90
N ALA A 677 17.64 -17.66 -15.23
CA ALA A 677 18.62 -18.73 -15.37
C ALA A 677 18.58 -19.38 -16.76
N GLU A 678 17.37 -19.58 -17.30
CA GLU A 678 17.14 -20.08 -18.66
C GLU A 678 17.62 -19.09 -19.72
N GLU A 679 17.31 -17.80 -19.57
CA GLU A 679 17.77 -16.72 -20.45
C GLU A 679 19.31 -16.64 -20.48
N ALA A 680 19.95 -16.57 -19.30
CA ALA A 680 21.40 -16.51 -19.21
C ALA A 680 22.09 -17.75 -19.81
N ALA A 681 21.53 -18.95 -19.60
CA ALA A 681 22.06 -20.16 -20.23
C ALA A 681 21.85 -20.17 -21.75
N THR A 682 20.77 -19.55 -22.25
CA THR A 682 20.53 -19.40 -23.68
C THR A 682 21.53 -18.44 -24.32
N SER A 683 21.79 -17.29 -23.70
CA SER A 683 22.83 -16.36 -24.17
C SER A 683 24.24 -16.97 -24.13
N ALA A 684 24.52 -17.88 -23.19
CA ALA A 684 25.76 -18.65 -23.20
C ALA A 684 25.85 -19.61 -24.42
N LEU A 685 24.73 -20.23 -24.80
CA LEU A 685 24.65 -21.14 -25.95
C LEU A 685 24.67 -20.43 -27.30
N GLU A 686 24.27 -19.16 -27.35
CA GLU A 686 24.45 -18.31 -28.53
C GLU A 686 25.94 -18.04 -28.81
N ILE A 687 26.78 -18.05 -27.76
CA ILE A 687 28.24 -17.91 -27.88
C ILE A 687 28.90 -19.27 -28.16
N ASP A 688 28.51 -20.31 -27.41
CA ASP A 688 29.02 -21.68 -27.54
C ASP A 688 27.87 -22.68 -27.45
N GLY A 689 27.33 -23.06 -28.62
CA GLY A 689 26.11 -23.89 -28.73
C GLY A 689 26.23 -25.31 -28.20
N MET A 690 27.45 -25.79 -27.92
CA MET A 690 27.70 -27.12 -27.36
C MET A 690 28.24 -27.06 -25.92
N ASN A 691 28.12 -25.91 -25.26
CA ASN A 691 28.62 -25.75 -23.90
C ASN A 691 27.87 -26.65 -22.90
N SER A 692 28.58 -27.65 -22.35
CA SER A 692 28.02 -28.63 -21.41
C SER A 692 27.35 -27.96 -20.20
N LYS A 693 28.00 -26.99 -19.58
CA LYS A 693 27.48 -26.29 -18.40
C LYS A 693 26.20 -25.49 -18.73
N ALA A 694 26.14 -24.85 -19.89
CA ALA A 694 24.95 -24.08 -20.28
C ALA A 694 23.77 -24.99 -20.60
N LEU A 695 23.97 -26.08 -21.36
CA LEU A 695 22.92 -27.07 -21.65
C LEU A 695 22.36 -27.70 -20.36
N TYR A 696 23.24 -28.10 -19.44
CA TYR A 696 22.82 -28.66 -18.15
C TYR A 696 22.03 -27.65 -17.31
N ARG A 697 22.51 -26.41 -17.21
CA ARG A 697 21.86 -25.36 -16.41
C ARG A 697 20.51 -24.95 -16.99
N ARG A 698 20.39 -24.86 -18.32
CA ARG A 698 19.13 -24.58 -19.00
C ARG A 698 18.12 -25.71 -18.78
N ALA A 699 18.56 -26.97 -18.91
CA ALA A 699 17.73 -28.13 -18.61
C ALA A 699 17.26 -28.14 -17.15
N ALA A 700 18.13 -27.81 -16.20
CA ALA A 700 17.79 -27.74 -14.78
C ALA A 700 16.79 -26.62 -14.47
N ALA A 701 16.92 -25.45 -15.12
CA ALA A 701 15.97 -24.35 -14.98
C ALA A 701 14.59 -24.74 -15.53
N ARG A 702 14.56 -25.36 -16.71
CA ARG A 702 13.35 -25.83 -17.39
C ARG A 702 12.63 -26.95 -16.62
N GLU A 703 13.38 -27.87 -16.02
CA GLU A 703 12.82 -28.91 -15.15
C GLU A 703 12.11 -28.31 -13.93
N LYS A 704 12.77 -27.38 -13.23
CA LYS A 704 12.17 -26.66 -12.09
C LYS A 704 10.99 -25.77 -12.49
N SER A 705 10.96 -25.30 -13.74
CA SER A 705 9.89 -24.46 -14.29
C SER A 705 8.75 -25.25 -14.94
N GLY A 706 8.80 -26.59 -14.92
CA GLY A 706 7.75 -27.46 -15.48
C GLY A 706 7.81 -27.65 -17.02
N LYS A 707 8.85 -27.15 -17.69
CA LYS A 707 9.07 -27.28 -19.14
C LYS A 707 9.84 -28.56 -19.50
N TYR A 708 9.26 -29.71 -19.15
CA TYR A 708 9.99 -30.99 -19.18
C TYR A 708 10.41 -31.46 -20.58
N ALA A 709 9.60 -31.19 -21.62
CA ALA A 709 9.94 -31.57 -22.99
C ALA A 709 11.18 -30.83 -23.51
N GLU A 710 11.27 -29.53 -23.22
CA GLU A 710 12.41 -28.68 -23.56
C GLU A 710 13.65 -29.05 -22.73
N ALA A 711 13.47 -29.36 -21.43
CA ALA A 711 14.55 -29.87 -20.59
C ALA A 711 15.15 -31.17 -21.12
N LYS A 712 14.31 -32.08 -21.62
CA LYS A 712 14.75 -33.35 -22.23
C LYS A 712 15.52 -33.12 -23.54
N ALA A 713 15.13 -32.14 -24.34
CA ALA A 713 15.84 -31.77 -25.56
C ALA A 713 17.26 -31.26 -25.25
N ASP A 714 17.41 -30.39 -24.25
CA ASP A 714 18.71 -29.88 -23.81
C ASP A 714 19.61 -30.98 -23.24
N LEU A 715 19.05 -31.91 -22.46
CA LEU A 715 19.81 -33.06 -21.92
C LEU A 715 20.29 -33.99 -23.02
N LYS A 716 19.48 -34.20 -24.07
CA LYS A 716 19.88 -35.00 -25.24
C LYS A 716 20.97 -34.30 -26.08
N ALA A 717 20.95 -32.97 -26.12
CA ALA A 717 21.95 -32.17 -26.81
C ALA A 717 23.27 -32.06 -26.02
N HIS A 718 23.28 -32.45 -24.74
CA HIS A 718 24.47 -32.40 -23.89
C HIS A 718 25.61 -33.28 -24.46
N PRO A 719 26.85 -32.79 -24.59
CA PRO A 719 27.93 -33.53 -25.27
C PRO A 719 28.40 -34.76 -24.48
N ASP A 720 28.22 -34.76 -23.17
CA ASP A 720 28.53 -35.89 -22.29
C ASP A 720 27.25 -36.50 -21.71
N GLN A 721 26.84 -37.65 -22.24
CA GLN A 721 25.65 -38.39 -21.81
C GLN A 721 25.94 -39.33 -20.63
N GLU A 722 27.21 -39.53 -20.28
CA GLU A 722 27.64 -40.41 -19.19
C GLU A 722 27.87 -39.65 -17.87
N ASP A 723 27.83 -38.31 -17.91
CA ASP A 723 27.88 -37.46 -16.73
C ASP A 723 26.77 -37.82 -15.72
N THR A 724 27.19 -38.05 -14.47
CA THR A 724 26.29 -38.54 -13.40
C THR A 724 25.17 -37.54 -13.10
N ALA A 725 25.43 -36.23 -13.19
CA ALA A 725 24.44 -35.20 -12.96
C ALA A 725 23.44 -35.11 -14.11
N VAL A 726 23.88 -35.30 -15.36
CA VAL A 726 23.02 -35.39 -16.55
C VAL A 726 22.11 -36.61 -16.45
N ILE A 727 22.66 -37.79 -16.15
CA ILE A 727 21.87 -39.02 -15.96
C ILE A 727 20.80 -38.84 -14.88
N ALA A 728 21.18 -38.24 -13.74
CA ALA A 728 20.25 -38.00 -12.64
C ALA A 728 19.13 -37.04 -13.04
N LEU A 729 19.45 -35.95 -13.74
CA LEU A 729 18.45 -34.97 -14.18
C LEU A 729 17.53 -35.56 -15.28
N THR A 730 18.07 -36.34 -16.22
CA THR A 730 17.29 -37.05 -17.25
C THR A 730 16.26 -37.99 -16.62
N LYS A 731 16.66 -38.78 -15.61
CA LYS A 731 15.73 -39.65 -14.87
C LYS A 731 14.59 -38.85 -14.20
N ARG A 732 14.90 -37.70 -13.60
CA ARG A 732 13.87 -36.83 -12.99
C ARG A 732 12.89 -36.28 -14.03
N VAL A 733 13.41 -35.76 -15.14
CA VAL A 733 12.61 -35.21 -16.24
C VAL A 733 11.71 -36.28 -16.84
N ASP A 734 12.24 -37.47 -17.14
CA ASP A 734 11.46 -38.58 -17.70
C ASP A 734 10.33 -39.04 -16.77
N ALA A 735 10.59 -39.08 -15.46
CA ALA A 735 9.57 -39.40 -14.47
C ALA A 735 8.42 -38.37 -14.45
N GLN A 736 8.74 -37.07 -14.59
CA GLN A 736 7.72 -36.01 -14.64
C GLN A 736 6.91 -36.06 -15.93
N ILE A 737 7.54 -36.31 -17.08
CA ILE A 737 6.85 -36.49 -18.36
C ILE A 737 5.88 -37.70 -18.27
N ALA A 738 6.33 -38.82 -17.72
CA ALA A 738 5.46 -39.99 -17.53
C ALA A 738 4.27 -39.69 -16.59
N ARG A 739 4.50 -38.86 -15.56
CA ARG A 739 3.45 -38.41 -14.63
C ARG A 739 2.44 -37.48 -15.31
N GLN A 740 2.88 -36.54 -16.15
CA GLN A 740 2.00 -35.68 -16.94
C GLN A 740 1.15 -36.49 -17.92
N ALA A 741 1.76 -37.42 -18.67
CA ALA A 741 1.03 -38.29 -19.59
C ALA A 741 -0.01 -39.18 -18.89
N LYS A 742 0.28 -39.65 -17.66
CA LYS A 742 -0.69 -40.39 -16.85
C LYS A 742 -1.86 -39.52 -16.41
N LYS A 743 -1.60 -38.27 -15.99
CA LYS A 743 -2.64 -37.30 -15.62
C LYS A 743 -3.51 -36.95 -16.83
N GLU A 744 -2.91 -36.68 -17.98
CA GLU A 744 -3.63 -36.38 -19.22
C GLU A 744 -4.54 -37.53 -19.64
N LYS A 745 -4.06 -38.79 -19.59
CA LYS A 745 -4.90 -39.97 -19.85
C LYS A 745 -6.06 -40.10 -18.86
N GLN A 746 -5.85 -39.76 -17.59
CA GLN A 746 -6.91 -39.78 -16.57
C GLN A 746 -7.94 -38.66 -16.79
N VAL A 747 -7.49 -37.47 -17.18
CA VAL A 747 -8.38 -36.33 -17.51
C VAL A 747 -9.18 -36.62 -18.78
N TYR A 748 -8.55 -37.13 -19.84
CA TYR A 748 -9.25 -37.55 -21.07
C TYR A 748 -10.21 -38.71 -20.82
N GLY A 749 -9.85 -39.69 -19.99
CA GLY A 749 -10.72 -40.78 -19.59
C GLY A 749 -11.95 -40.32 -18.79
N ASN A 750 -11.81 -39.26 -17.98
CA ASN A 750 -12.92 -38.65 -17.24
C ASN A 750 -13.78 -37.69 -18.08
N MET A 751 -13.25 -37.17 -19.21
CA MET A 751 -13.98 -36.27 -20.11
C MET A 751 -14.81 -36.99 -21.18
N PHE A 752 -14.49 -38.24 -21.51
CA PHE A 752 -15.11 -38.99 -22.61
C PHE A 752 -15.49 -40.44 -22.26
N GLY A 753 -15.38 -40.83 -20.99
CA GLY A 753 -15.71 -42.17 -20.48
C GLY A 753 -17.00 -42.21 -19.68
#